data_AF-A0AAD9IB57-F1
#
_entry.id   AF-A0AAD9IB57-F1
#
_cell.length_a   1.000
_cell.length_b   1.000
_cell.length_c   1.000
_cell.angle_alpha   90.00
_cell.angle_beta   90.00
_cell.angle_gamma   90.00
#
_symmetry.space_group_name_H-M   'P 1'
#
loop_
_entity.id
_entity.type
_entity.pdbx_description
1 polymer ?
#
loop_
_entity_poly.entity_id
_entity_poly.type
_entity_poly.pdbx_seq_one_letter_code
_entity_poly.pdbx_strand_id
1 'polypeptide(L)'
;MKTLTALAALLSLLLSPTAASEQKTILSSTFKPPQAFKNANLVHIVSVEKNYVKENINVQIENIDKVAHDAYYIPFTADQISRVGGVEVKDRKDANAGPFEAEVVEYDSESDIQFSVYCPSVYTTTKQKTEVKLPTSNIPDYTKLPGSGDIKEFPQKQGAKLTYGPFDEKPAGAVEMVEVRYEFNKPVLHVSDLERDIEVSHWGGNVAFEERYTLYNRGANLSNLFNRVKWAQSQYYSPPTHALRELKFPLRVGSSDPYYTDVIGNVSTSRFRSNKREAMLEAKPRYPLFGGWKYPFTIGWNSDAKNFLRKLSTGGYVLKVPFLEGPQQPEGVEYGRVQIRIILPEGAENVKYYATMPRSSVVSAEVETHKTYLDTIGRTVLVLKVQNAVDDLRDRELIVSDLLPDIMNRSFSIRSNNRSSGTGGSSASSSGRRGFHLSSLRGSGQGELSKKLGRLIKSENNLVAAHEAAGRERVSIATQLSEWGEQTADEAINDVSDKIGVVLSELGEQEEGYAHALDDSRAILKTVRNTEKSVQPSRDSKARIADEIARLKAKEPASARLVILEQELVRAEAENLVAEAQLTNVTRQKLREAYEAEFRATIERAEKQAILARHGMRLLKLLDDTPVVPGDMRPHYPHAPHAQQILRDAEDDMREWTLHEDLDDDADAAATGADEDARIVAANTNANAMSPVNGQAGMAAAATGKATPAGVGV
;
A
#
# COMPACT_ATOMS: atom_id res chain seq x y z
N MET A 1 -51.21 -43.18 -30.88
CA MET A 1 -50.48 -43.74 -29.71
C MET A 1 -49.00 -43.52 -30.00
N LYS A 2 -48.31 -42.48 -29.49
CA LYS A 2 -47.81 -42.30 -28.09
C LYS A 2 -47.14 -43.61 -27.65
N THR A 3 -45.85 -43.73 -27.32
CA THR A 3 -44.89 -42.94 -26.54
C THR A 3 -43.61 -43.80 -26.50
N LEU A 4 -42.37 -43.32 -26.65
CA LEU A 4 -41.43 -42.99 -25.56
C LEU A 4 -40.03 -42.85 -26.20
N THR A 5 -39.54 -41.63 -26.47
CA THR A 5 -38.11 -41.35 -26.70
C THR A 5 -37.90 -39.83 -26.66
N ALA A 6 -38.12 -39.20 -25.50
CA ALA A 6 -37.86 -37.77 -25.32
C ALA A 6 -37.55 -37.39 -23.85
N LEU A 7 -36.96 -38.29 -23.05
CA LEU A 7 -36.70 -38.01 -21.63
C LEU A 7 -35.27 -38.29 -21.14
N ALA A 8 -34.30 -38.57 -22.01
CA ALA A 8 -32.91 -38.81 -21.60
C ALA A 8 -31.92 -37.72 -22.03
N ALA A 9 -32.36 -36.67 -22.75
CA ALA A 9 -31.49 -35.63 -23.30
C ALA A 9 -31.67 -34.24 -22.65
N LEU A 10 -32.44 -34.15 -21.56
CA LEU A 10 -32.76 -32.88 -20.87
C LEU A 10 -32.37 -32.86 -19.38
N LEU A 11 -31.59 -33.85 -18.93
CA LEU A 11 -31.09 -33.94 -17.55
C LEU A 11 -29.55 -33.91 -17.46
N SER A 12 -28.90 -33.12 -18.32
CA SER A 12 -27.45 -32.89 -18.31
C SER A 12 -27.06 -31.41 -18.28
N LEU A 13 -27.99 -30.53 -17.86
CA LEU A 13 -27.79 -29.06 -17.85
C LEU A 13 -28.06 -28.40 -16.49
N LEU A 14 -28.08 -29.17 -15.41
CA LEU A 14 -28.19 -28.67 -14.03
C LEU A 14 -27.21 -29.39 -13.09
N LEU A 15 -25.93 -29.36 -13.43
CA LEU A 15 -24.87 -29.51 -12.42
C LEU A 15 -24.00 -28.26 -12.45
N SER A 16 -24.38 -27.29 -11.63
CA SER A 16 -23.48 -26.26 -11.13
C SER A 16 -22.22 -26.95 -10.58
N PRO A 17 -20.99 -26.52 -10.91
CA PRO A 17 -19.83 -26.99 -10.19
C PRO A 17 -19.90 -26.37 -8.80
N THR A 18 -20.50 -27.09 -7.85
CA THR A 18 -20.32 -26.84 -6.43
C THR A 18 -18.82 -26.81 -6.17
N ALA A 19 -18.33 -25.71 -5.61
CA ALA A 19 -16.97 -25.58 -5.13
C ALA A 19 -16.62 -26.85 -4.33
N ALA A 20 -15.70 -27.65 -4.86
CA ALA A 20 -15.19 -28.80 -4.15
C ALA A 20 -14.48 -28.27 -2.90
N SER A 21 -15.12 -28.41 -1.75
CA SER A 21 -14.41 -28.45 -0.48
C SER A 21 -13.53 -29.70 -0.55
N GLU A 22 -12.25 -29.50 -0.88
CA GLU A 22 -11.24 -30.56 -0.88
C GLU A 22 -11.10 -31.08 0.56
N GLN A 23 -11.72 -32.22 0.82
CA GLN A 23 -11.56 -32.96 2.07
C GLN A 23 -10.12 -33.49 2.10
N LYS A 24 -9.32 -33.01 3.05
CA LYS A 24 -8.01 -33.56 3.38
C LYS A 24 -8.18 -35.07 3.67
N THR A 25 -7.63 -35.93 2.82
CA THR A 25 -7.69 -37.39 3.01
C THR A 25 -6.83 -37.77 4.21
N ILE A 26 -7.45 -37.97 5.37
CA ILE A 26 -6.77 -38.38 6.60
C ILE A 26 -6.63 -39.91 6.57
N LEU A 27 -5.44 -40.42 6.25
CA LEU A 27 -5.11 -41.84 6.47
C LEU A 27 -4.93 -42.12 7.97
N SER A 28 -5.14 -43.38 8.38
CA SER A 28 -4.98 -43.79 9.79
C SER A 28 -3.54 -43.63 10.26
N SER A 29 -3.32 -43.31 11.54
CA SER A 29 -2.01 -43.16 12.21
C SER A 29 -1.14 -44.45 12.29
N THR A 30 -1.50 -45.49 11.54
CA THR A 30 -0.79 -46.79 11.48
C THR A 30 -0.58 -47.20 10.02
N PHE A 31 -0.76 -46.27 9.07
CA PHE A 31 -0.62 -46.56 7.66
C PHE A 31 0.84 -46.91 7.33
N LYS A 32 1.02 -48.00 6.59
CA LYS A 32 2.34 -48.39 6.05
C LYS A 32 2.24 -48.35 4.52
N PRO A 33 3.07 -47.53 3.85
CA PRO A 33 3.11 -47.48 2.40
C PRO A 33 3.32 -48.88 1.80
N PRO A 34 2.56 -49.27 0.76
CA PRO A 34 2.77 -50.53 0.05
C PRO A 34 4.23 -50.67 -0.41
N GLN A 35 4.87 -51.78 -0.08
CA GLN A 35 6.26 -52.07 -0.49
C GLN A 35 6.33 -52.59 -1.93
N ALA A 36 5.71 -51.84 -2.84
CA ALA A 36 5.56 -52.19 -4.26
C ALA A 36 6.67 -51.64 -5.15
N PHE A 37 7.46 -50.69 -4.65
CA PHE A 37 8.54 -50.05 -5.40
C PHE A 37 9.91 -50.28 -4.77
N LYS A 38 10.95 -50.20 -5.60
CA LYS A 38 12.34 -50.02 -5.16
C LYS A 38 12.98 -48.85 -5.91
N ASN A 39 13.92 -48.16 -5.25
CA ASN A 39 14.68 -47.08 -5.87
C ASN A 39 15.99 -47.65 -6.46
N ALA A 40 16.04 -47.77 -7.79
CA ALA A 40 17.21 -48.31 -8.48
C ALA A 40 18.43 -47.38 -8.42
N ASN A 41 18.19 -46.07 -8.51
CA ASN A 41 19.22 -45.03 -8.41
C ASN A 41 18.62 -43.76 -7.83
N LEU A 42 19.28 -43.19 -6.83
CA LEU A 42 18.84 -41.98 -6.14
C LEU A 42 19.99 -40.97 -6.04
N VAL A 43 19.77 -39.76 -6.52
CA VAL A 43 20.69 -38.63 -6.34
C VAL A 43 19.99 -37.52 -5.59
N HIS A 44 20.39 -37.32 -4.34
CA HIS A 44 19.89 -36.26 -3.47
C HIS A 44 20.82 -35.06 -3.54
N ILE A 45 20.29 -33.90 -3.90
CA ILE A 45 21.08 -32.66 -4.00
C ILE A 45 20.49 -31.66 -3.02
N VAL A 46 21.25 -31.30 -1.99
CA VAL A 46 20.89 -30.28 -1.02
C VAL A 46 21.68 -29.02 -1.33
N SER A 47 21.01 -27.93 -1.69
CA SER A 47 21.64 -26.61 -1.88
C SER A 47 21.28 -25.68 -0.73
N VAL A 48 22.32 -25.10 -0.13
CA VAL A 48 22.24 -24.03 0.88
C VAL A 48 22.96 -22.76 0.40
N GLU A 49 23.02 -22.58 -0.93
CA GLU A 49 23.63 -21.41 -1.57
C GLU A 49 22.84 -20.11 -1.32
N LYS A 50 21.54 -20.25 -1.05
CA LYS A 50 20.61 -19.19 -0.62
C LYS A 50 20.33 -19.30 0.88
N ASN A 51 19.61 -18.32 1.42
CA ASN A 51 19.19 -18.28 2.82
C ASN A 51 18.13 -19.33 3.19
N TYR A 52 17.60 -20.08 2.22
CA TYR A 52 16.74 -21.24 2.42
C TYR A 52 17.36 -22.49 1.78
N VAL A 53 16.97 -23.66 2.28
CA VAL A 53 17.43 -24.96 1.78
C VAL A 53 16.59 -25.38 0.58
N LYS A 54 17.25 -25.79 -0.51
CA LYS A 54 16.59 -26.38 -1.68
C LYS A 54 17.07 -27.79 -1.91
N GLU A 55 16.15 -28.75 -1.82
CA GLU A 55 16.43 -30.16 -2.07
C GLU A 55 15.91 -30.57 -3.45
N ASN A 56 16.75 -31.26 -4.23
CA ASN A 56 16.34 -31.92 -5.47
C ASN A 56 16.66 -33.41 -5.37
N ILE A 57 15.63 -34.24 -5.35
CA ILE A 57 15.76 -35.70 -5.30
C ILE A 57 15.49 -36.24 -6.72
N ASN A 58 16.54 -36.73 -7.37
CA ASN A 58 16.39 -37.44 -8.64
C ASN A 58 16.35 -38.94 -8.36
N VAL A 59 15.19 -39.56 -8.56
CA VAL A 59 14.99 -40.98 -8.28
C VAL A 59 14.56 -41.73 -9.54
N GLN A 60 15.12 -42.92 -9.73
CA GLN A 60 14.65 -43.90 -10.69
C GLN A 60 13.92 -45.02 -9.95
N ILE A 61 12.60 -45.07 -10.14
CA ILE A 61 11.70 -45.98 -9.44
C ILE A 61 11.44 -47.22 -10.32
N GLU A 62 11.47 -48.40 -9.73
CA GLU A 62 11.13 -49.68 -10.38
C GLU A 62 10.00 -50.38 -9.60
N ASN A 63 8.93 -50.77 -10.31
CA ASN A 63 7.85 -51.57 -9.73
C ASN A 63 8.31 -53.02 -9.56
N ILE A 64 8.25 -53.52 -8.33
CA ILE A 64 8.61 -54.90 -7.94
C ILE A 64 7.39 -55.77 -7.69
N ASP A 65 6.19 -55.19 -7.66
CA ASP A 65 4.94 -55.91 -7.52
C ASP A 65 4.43 -56.40 -8.89
N LYS A 66 3.58 -57.42 -8.88
CA LYS A 66 2.88 -57.93 -10.07
C LYS A 66 1.77 -57.00 -10.53
N VAL A 67 1.28 -56.13 -9.64
CA VAL A 67 0.20 -55.18 -9.87
C VAL A 67 0.79 -53.82 -10.23
N ALA A 68 0.11 -53.07 -11.09
CA ALA A 68 0.47 -51.68 -11.38
C ALA A 68 0.05 -50.78 -10.21
N HIS A 69 0.94 -49.90 -9.78
CA HIS A 69 0.71 -48.93 -8.70
C HIS A 69 0.86 -47.51 -9.26
N ASP A 70 0.06 -46.59 -8.74
CA ASP A 70 -0.06 -45.20 -9.19
C ASP A 70 0.36 -44.16 -8.14
N ALA A 71 0.60 -44.57 -6.89
CA ALA A 71 0.99 -43.69 -5.79
C ALA A 71 2.40 -43.99 -5.25
N TYR A 72 3.23 -42.96 -5.10
CA TYR A 72 4.56 -43.03 -4.50
C TYR A 72 4.64 -42.13 -3.26
N TYR A 73 5.24 -42.62 -2.17
CA TYR A 73 5.25 -41.93 -0.88
C TYR A 73 6.65 -41.39 -0.53
N ILE A 74 6.70 -40.15 -0.02
CA ILE A 74 7.92 -39.48 0.45
C ILE A 74 7.76 -39.15 1.94
N PRO A 75 8.66 -39.61 2.83
CA PRO A 75 8.55 -39.36 4.26
C PRO A 75 9.11 -37.98 4.64
N PHE A 76 8.42 -37.29 5.55
CA PHE A 76 8.89 -36.07 6.21
C PHE A 76 8.70 -36.19 7.72
N THR A 77 9.59 -35.58 8.51
CA THR A 77 9.31 -35.39 9.94
C THR A 77 8.28 -34.27 10.15
N ALA A 78 7.60 -34.26 11.30
CA ALA A 78 6.68 -33.18 11.69
C ALA A 78 7.34 -31.80 11.64
N ASP A 79 8.60 -31.72 12.07
CA ASP A 79 9.37 -30.49 12.09
C ASP A 79 9.74 -30.04 10.66
N GLN A 80 10.16 -30.97 9.79
CA GLN A 80 10.46 -30.68 8.39
C GLN A 80 9.23 -30.19 7.64
N ILE A 81 8.12 -30.95 7.68
CA ILE A 81 6.92 -30.62 6.90
C ILE A 81 6.33 -29.27 7.30
N SER A 82 6.46 -28.86 8.57
CA SER A 82 6.01 -27.55 9.06
C SER A 82 6.74 -26.36 8.43
N ARG A 83 7.94 -26.58 7.87
CA ARG A 83 8.78 -25.57 7.23
C ARG A 83 8.91 -25.72 5.71
N VAL A 84 8.29 -26.75 5.14
CA VAL A 84 8.32 -26.96 3.69
C VAL A 84 7.50 -25.88 3.00
N GLY A 85 8.12 -25.22 2.02
CA GLY A 85 7.48 -24.15 1.24
C GLY A 85 6.76 -24.59 -0.02
N GLY A 86 7.06 -25.79 -0.50
CA GLY A 86 6.42 -26.39 -1.67
C GLY A 86 7.14 -27.65 -2.10
N VAL A 87 6.37 -28.62 -2.60
CA VAL A 87 6.88 -29.86 -3.17
C VAL A 87 6.42 -29.92 -4.62
N GLU A 88 7.36 -30.10 -5.55
CA GLU A 88 7.06 -30.22 -6.97
C GLU A 88 7.72 -31.49 -7.50
N VAL A 89 6.94 -32.34 -8.16
CA VAL A 89 7.40 -33.60 -8.73
C VAL A 89 7.14 -33.57 -10.24
N LYS A 90 8.17 -33.90 -11.02
CA LYS A 90 8.16 -33.86 -12.49
C LYS A 90 8.87 -35.08 -13.05
N ASP A 91 8.38 -35.57 -14.19
CA ASP A 91 9.15 -36.53 -14.97
C ASP A 91 10.31 -35.79 -15.66
N ARG A 92 11.53 -36.22 -15.34
CA ARG A 92 12.74 -35.62 -15.91
C ARG A 92 12.95 -35.98 -17.39
N LYS A 93 12.41 -37.11 -17.83
CA LYS A 93 12.56 -37.63 -19.21
C LYS A 93 11.43 -37.18 -20.11
N ASP A 94 10.23 -36.99 -19.57
CA ASP A 94 9.07 -36.50 -20.33
C ASP A 94 8.53 -35.17 -19.77
N ALA A 95 8.91 -34.07 -20.42
CA ALA A 95 8.42 -32.74 -20.06
C ALA A 95 6.91 -32.53 -20.33
N ASN A 96 6.28 -33.40 -21.12
CA ASN A 96 4.87 -33.28 -21.50
C ASN A 96 3.93 -34.06 -20.58
N ALA A 97 4.46 -34.92 -19.70
CA ALA A 97 3.68 -35.72 -18.76
C ALA A 97 2.94 -34.88 -17.70
N GLY A 98 3.22 -33.58 -17.61
CA GLY A 98 2.67 -32.67 -16.61
C GLY A 98 3.31 -32.87 -15.22
N PRO A 99 3.00 -32.00 -14.25
CA PRO A 99 3.41 -32.21 -12.86
C PRO A 99 2.58 -33.35 -12.24
N PHE A 100 3.20 -34.16 -11.39
CA PHE A 100 2.46 -35.13 -10.58
C PHE A 100 1.66 -34.39 -9.50
N GLU A 101 0.48 -34.92 -9.14
CA GLU A 101 -0.27 -34.41 -8.00
C GLU A 101 0.44 -34.83 -6.71
N ALA A 102 0.80 -33.83 -5.89
CA ALA A 102 1.43 -34.02 -4.59
C ALA A 102 0.40 -33.66 -3.51
N GLU A 103 -0.09 -34.67 -2.82
CA GLU A 103 -1.00 -34.52 -1.69
C GLU A 103 -0.26 -34.79 -0.38
N VAL A 104 -0.51 -33.95 0.63
CA VAL A 104 0.04 -34.16 1.96
C VAL A 104 -0.81 -35.22 2.66
N VAL A 105 -0.24 -36.40 2.83
CA VAL A 105 -0.89 -37.54 3.46
C VAL A 105 -0.11 -37.90 4.73
N GLU A 106 -0.77 -37.76 5.88
CA GLU A 106 -0.29 -38.03 7.25
C GLU A 106 0.80 -37.10 7.84
N TYR A 107 0.76 -36.92 9.16
CA TYR A 107 1.67 -36.15 10.03
C TYR A 107 2.04 -37.05 11.21
N ASP A 108 3.26 -37.60 11.24
CA ASP A 108 3.80 -38.27 12.42
C ASP A 108 4.50 -37.21 13.30
N SER A 109 3.88 -36.91 14.45
CA SER A 109 4.33 -35.88 15.39
C SER A 109 5.53 -36.25 16.24
N GLU A 110 5.98 -37.51 16.23
CA GLU A 110 6.93 -38.05 17.23
C GLU A 110 8.36 -38.27 16.69
N SER A 111 8.66 -37.93 15.43
CA SER A 111 9.98 -38.16 14.83
C SER A 111 10.91 -36.94 14.92
N ASP A 112 11.87 -36.98 15.85
CA ASP A 112 12.94 -35.99 16.01
C ASP A 112 14.16 -36.35 15.14
N ILE A 113 14.27 -35.83 13.91
CA ILE A 113 15.50 -36.00 13.12
C ILE A 113 15.93 -34.70 12.42
N GLN A 114 17.13 -34.25 12.78
CA GLN A 114 17.92 -33.21 12.13
C GLN A 114 18.90 -33.84 11.12
N PHE A 115 18.71 -33.52 9.83
CA PHE A 115 19.57 -33.80 8.67
C PHE A 115 20.20 -35.22 8.53
N SER A 116 19.70 -35.98 7.55
CA SER A 116 20.24 -37.29 7.13
C SER A 116 20.98 -37.20 5.80
N VAL A 117 22.13 -37.86 5.68
CA VAL A 117 22.87 -38.05 4.42
C VAL A 117 22.15 -39.02 3.50
N TYR A 118 21.52 -40.05 4.05
CA TYR A 118 20.64 -40.89 3.26
C TYR A 118 19.35 -40.12 2.99
N CYS A 119 18.91 -40.12 1.73
CA CYS A 119 17.62 -39.56 1.39
C CYS A 119 16.53 -40.34 2.13
N PRO A 120 15.71 -39.69 2.99
CA PRO A 120 14.62 -40.36 3.66
C PRO A 120 13.70 -41.02 2.61
N SER A 121 13.59 -42.34 2.66
CA SER A 121 12.75 -43.10 1.73
C SER A 121 12.08 -44.27 2.43
N VAL A 122 10.82 -44.51 2.08
CA VAL A 122 10.03 -45.66 2.57
C VAL A 122 10.28 -46.93 1.75
N TYR A 123 11.17 -46.87 0.76
CA TYR A 123 11.51 -47.96 -0.14
C TYR A 123 13.01 -48.29 -0.06
N THR A 124 13.35 -49.55 -0.29
CA THR A 124 14.75 -49.97 -0.42
C THR A 124 15.42 -49.25 -1.58
N THR A 125 16.63 -48.74 -1.34
CA THR A 125 17.38 -47.96 -2.33
C THR A 125 18.69 -48.67 -2.68
N THR A 126 18.83 -49.11 -3.92
CA THR A 126 19.97 -49.93 -4.38
C THR A 126 21.27 -49.13 -4.48
N LYS A 127 21.20 -47.91 -5.01
CA LYS A 127 22.34 -46.99 -5.12
C LYS A 127 21.88 -45.59 -4.77
N GLN A 128 22.63 -44.92 -3.89
CA GLN A 128 22.38 -43.51 -3.61
C GLN A 128 23.65 -42.69 -3.46
N LYS A 129 23.56 -41.39 -3.77
CA LYS A 129 24.58 -40.40 -3.43
C LYS A 129 23.93 -39.08 -3.04
N THR A 130 24.64 -38.32 -2.21
CA THR A 130 24.17 -37.05 -1.67
C THR A 130 25.17 -35.95 -1.95
N GLU A 131 24.71 -34.88 -2.60
CA GLU A 131 25.53 -33.74 -2.98
C GLU A 131 25.08 -32.51 -2.20
N VAL A 132 25.96 -31.96 -1.37
CA VAL A 132 25.73 -30.71 -0.63
C VAL A 132 26.41 -29.56 -1.36
N LYS A 133 25.63 -28.58 -1.83
CA LYS A 133 26.12 -27.36 -2.50
C LYS A 133 26.09 -26.20 -1.53
N LEU A 134 27.24 -25.55 -1.37
CA LEU A 134 27.48 -24.49 -0.41
C LEU A 134 27.75 -23.15 -1.14
N PRO A 135 27.50 -22.00 -0.50
CA PRO A 135 27.70 -20.69 -1.11
C PRO A 135 29.18 -20.37 -1.38
N THR A 136 30.10 -20.97 -0.62
CA THR A 136 31.54 -20.70 -0.72
C THR A 136 32.35 -22.00 -0.55
N SER A 137 33.61 -21.99 -1.00
CA SER A 137 34.55 -23.09 -0.79
C SER A 137 35.18 -23.10 0.61
N ASN A 138 34.89 -22.08 1.43
CA ASN A 138 35.32 -22.01 2.82
C ASN A 138 34.34 -22.84 3.67
N ILE A 139 34.78 -24.05 3.98
CA ILE A 139 34.01 -25.06 4.71
C ILE A 139 34.88 -25.47 5.90
N PRO A 140 34.76 -24.79 7.04
CA PRO A 140 35.62 -25.04 8.19
C PRO A 140 35.48 -26.44 8.78
N ASP A 141 34.27 -27.00 8.78
CA ASP A 141 33.98 -28.28 9.43
C ASP A 141 32.87 -29.05 8.71
N TYR A 142 32.99 -30.37 8.66
CA TYR A 142 32.01 -31.27 8.08
C TYR A 142 32.24 -32.71 8.57
N THR A 143 31.15 -33.46 8.80
CA THR A 143 31.24 -34.86 9.22
C THR A 143 31.89 -35.72 8.14
N LYS A 144 32.81 -36.59 8.56
CA LYS A 144 33.49 -37.54 7.68
C LYS A 144 32.98 -38.95 7.93
N LEU A 145 32.75 -39.69 6.86
CA LEU A 145 32.23 -41.06 6.90
C LEU A 145 33.26 -42.01 6.24
N PRO A 146 33.33 -43.27 6.68
CA PRO A 146 34.15 -44.27 6.02
C PRO A 146 33.72 -44.44 4.56
N GLY A 147 34.69 -44.48 3.65
CA GLY A 147 34.43 -44.66 2.22
C GLY A 147 34.07 -46.10 1.84
N SER A 148 33.60 -46.30 0.60
CA SER A 148 33.35 -47.63 0.00
C SER A 148 34.15 -47.76 -1.31
N GLY A 149 34.71 -48.94 -1.56
CA GLY A 149 35.52 -49.23 -2.76
C GLY A 149 36.85 -48.48 -2.81
N ASP A 150 37.11 -47.78 -3.93
CA ASP A 150 38.37 -47.05 -4.19
C ASP A 150 38.50 -45.72 -3.41
N ILE A 151 37.43 -45.28 -2.74
CA ILE A 151 37.38 -44.02 -2.01
C ILE A 151 37.56 -44.32 -0.53
N LYS A 152 38.58 -43.73 0.11
CA LYS A 152 38.93 -44.01 1.52
C LYS A 152 38.00 -43.32 2.53
N GLU A 153 37.52 -42.12 2.21
CA GLU A 153 36.75 -41.27 3.12
C GLU A 153 35.77 -40.42 2.32
N PHE A 154 34.55 -40.25 2.85
CA PHE A 154 33.56 -39.29 2.37
C PHE A 154 33.47 -38.10 3.34
N PRO A 155 33.13 -36.89 2.87
CA PRO A 155 32.76 -36.54 1.50
C PRO A 155 33.96 -36.24 0.59
N GLN A 156 33.78 -36.41 -0.72
CA GLN A 156 34.68 -35.84 -1.72
C GLN A 156 34.40 -34.34 -1.86
N LYS A 157 35.35 -33.50 -1.44
CA LYS A 157 35.26 -32.04 -1.56
C LYS A 157 35.74 -31.58 -2.95
N GLN A 158 34.88 -30.88 -3.67
CA GLN A 158 35.20 -30.22 -4.95
C GLN A 158 34.73 -28.75 -4.90
N GLY A 159 35.65 -27.83 -4.61
CA GLY A 159 35.31 -26.41 -4.47
C GLY A 159 34.29 -26.18 -3.34
N ALA A 160 33.10 -25.69 -3.69
CA ALA A 160 31.97 -25.44 -2.78
C ALA A 160 30.95 -26.61 -2.74
N LYS A 161 31.32 -27.79 -3.24
CA LYS A 161 30.48 -28.99 -3.27
C LYS A 161 31.10 -30.10 -2.41
N LEU A 162 30.29 -30.74 -1.58
CA LEU A 162 30.62 -31.97 -0.86
C LEU A 162 29.79 -33.12 -1.44
N THR A 163 30.44 -34.24 -1.77
CA THR A 163 29.76 -35.44 -2.30
C THR A 163 29.93 -36.62 -1.36
N TYR A 164 28.82 -37.09 -0.80
CA TYR A 164 28.73 -38.29 0.01
C TYR A 164 28.24 -39.47 -0.86
N GLY A 165 28.94 -40.61 -0.78
CA GLY A 165 28.66 -41.76 -1.61
C GLY A 165 29.42 -41.75 -2.94
N PRO A 166 29.22 -42.76 -3.80
CA PRO A 166 28.06 -43.65 -3.84
C PRO A 166 27.99 -44.62 -2.64
N PHE A 167 26.79 -44.81 -2.14
CA PHE A 167 26.44 -45.82 -1.14
C PHE A 167 25.74 -46.99 -1.84
N ASP A 168 26.06 -48.21 -1.41
CA ASP A 168 25.39 -49.44 -1.82
C ASP A 168 23.98 -49.55 -1.20
N GLU A 169 23.35 -50.71 -1.35
CA GLU A 169 21.96 -50.94 -0.98
C GLU A 169 21.67 -50.56 0.48
N LYS A 170 20.65 -49.70 0.67
CA LYS A 170 20.15 -49.30 1.97
C LYS A 170 18.69 -49.71 2.15
N PRO A 171 18.31 -50.21 3.34
CA PRO A 171 16.93 -50.57 3.64
C PRO A 171 16.03 -49.34 3.70
N ALA A 172 14.73 -49.55 3.58
CA ALA A 172 13.72 -48.52 3.83
C ALA A 172 13.90 -47.90 5.23
N GLY A 173 13.77 -46.58 5.33
CA GLY A 173 13.91 -45.85 6.60
C GLY A 173 15.34 -45.72 7.14
N ALA A 174 16.38 -46.04 6.35
CA ALA A 174 17.76 -45.84 6.78
C ALA A 174 18.09 -44.34 6.97
N VAL A 175 18.74 -44.01 8.09
CA VAL A 175 19.14 -42.64 8.47
C VAL A 175 20.62 -42.63 8.85
N GLU A 176 21.35 -41.60 8.42
CA GLU A 176 22.75 -41.36 8.81
C GLU A 176 22.95 -39.85 8.99
N MET A 177 23.23 -39.39 10.21
CA MET A 177 23.28 -37.95 10.52
C MET A 177 24.61 -37.33 10.12
N VAL A 178 24.57 -36.11 9.57
CA VAL A 178 25.78 -35.34 9.25
C VAL A 178 25.59 -33.86 9.55
N GLU A 179 26.68 -33.21 9.91
CA GLU A 179 26.75 -31.79 10.15
C GLU A 179 27.75 -31.14 9.19
N VAL A 180 27.42 -29.94 8.72
CA VAL A 180 28.30 -29.13 7.86
C VAL A 180 28.29 -27.69 8.35
N ARG A 181 29.46 -27.18 8.70
CA ARG A 181 29.67 -25.76 9.02
C ARG A 181 30.28 -25.07 7.81
N TYR A 182 29.62 -24.02 7.34
CA TYR A 182 30.04 -23.28 6.15
C TYR A 182 29.96 -21.77 6.37
N GLU A 183 30.70 -21.01 5.58
CA GLU A 183 30.63 -19.54 5.60
C GLU A 183 29.45 -19.05 4.75
N PHE A 184 28.55 -18.28 5.36
CA PHE A 184 27.50 -17.52 4.68
C PHE A 184 27.62 -16.04 5.05
N ASN A 185 28.12 -15.23 4.12
CA ASN A 185 28.51 -13.83 4.38
C ASN A 185 27.52 -12.79 3.80
N LYS A 186 26.34 -13.24 3.35
CA LYS A 186 25.25 -12.40 2.84
C LYS A 186 24.14 -12.19 3.91
N PRO A 187 23.24 -11.22 3.74
CA PRO A 187 22.08 -11.05 4.60
C PRO A 187 21.16 -12.29 4.59
N VAL A 188 20.49 -12.58 5.71
CA VAL A 188 19.52 -13.68 5.82
C VAL A 188 18.13 -13.07 5.88
N LEU A 189 17.53 -12.84 4.72
CA LEU A 189 16.32 -12.03 4.58
C LEU A 189 15.05 -12.85 4.82
N HIS A 190 14.28 -12.48 5.83
CA HIS A 190 13.01 -13.11 6.18
C HIS A 190 11.89 -12.09 6.20
N VAL A 191 10.92 -12.25 5.32
CA VAL A 191 9.67 -11.49 5.36
C VAL A 191 8.69 -12.28 6.22
N SER A 192 8.39 -11.80 7.43
CA SER A 192 7.43 -12.51 8.30
C SER A 192 6.03 -12.48 7.70
N ASP A 193 5.66 -11.32 7.16
CA ASP A 193 4.34 -11.03 6.64
C ASP A 193 4.47 -10.22 5.35
N LEU A 194 3.88 -10.76 4.29
CA LEU A 194 3.67 -10.07 3.03
C LEU A 194 2.18 -10.00 2.76
N GLU A 195 1.64 -8.79 2.70
CA GLU A 195 0.30 -8.56 2.17
C GLU A 195 0.43 -7.97 0.77
N ARG A 196 -0.16 -8.65 -0.20
CA ARG A 196 -0.13 -8.27 -1.61
C ARG A 196 -1.53 -8.03 -2.12
N ASP A 197 -1.82 -6.78 -2.47
CA ASP A 197 -3.08 -6.39 -3.08
C ASP A 197 -2.89 -6.20 -4.57
N ILE A 198 -3.80 -6.81 -5.35
CA ILE A 198 -3.84 -6.71 -6.81
C ILE A 198 -5.24 -6.19 -7.16
N GLU A 199 -5.35 -4.90 -7.42
CA GLU A 199 -6.63 -4.25 -7.75
C GLU A 199 -6.80 -4.10 -9.24
N VAL A 200 -7.87 -4.68 -9.80
CA VAL A 200 -8.22 -4.57 -11.21
C VAL A 200 -9.24 -3.46 -11.40
N SER A 201 -8.89 -2.43 -12.18
CA SER A 201 -9.79 -1.32 -12.51
C SER A 201 -10.15 -1.34 -14.00
N HIS A 202 -11.40 -1.69 -14.31
CA HIS A 202 -11.93 -1.60 -15.68
C HIS A 202 -12.13 -0.15 -16.14
N TRP A 203 -12.31 0.79 -15.19
CA TRP A 203 -12.53 2.20 -15.49
C TRP A 203 -11.21 2.93 -15.77
N GLY A 204 -10.20 2.69 -14.95
CA GLY A 204 -8.84 3.24 -15.14
C GLY A 204 -8.04 2.50 -16.22
N GLY A 205 -8.49 1.31 -16.63
CA GLY A 205 -7.78 0.46 -17.59
C GLY A 205 -6.43 -0.01 -17.07
N ASN A 206 -6.27 -0.12 -15.74
CA ASN A 206 -5.02 -0.48 -15.08
C ASN A 206 -5.24 -1.57 -14.03
N VAL A 207 -4.16 -2.26 -13.69
CA VAL A 207 -4.02 -3.11 -12.52
C VAL A 207 -3.05 -2.42 -11.59
N ALA A 208 -3.49 -2.15 -10.36
CA ALA A 208 -2.66 -1.57 -9.30
C ALA A 208 -2.15 -2.70 -8.40
N PHE A 209 -0.86 -2.66 -8.09
CA PHE A 209 -0.21 -3.58 -7.18
C PHE A 209 0.26 -2.80 -5.96
N GLU A 210 -0.05 -3.30 -4.77
CA GLU A 210 0.52 -2.81 -3.52
C GLU A 210 1.02 -4.01 -2.70
N GLU A 211 2.26 -3.92 -2.22
CA GLU A 211 2.90 -4.95 -1.43
C GLU A 211 3.43 -4.34 -0.13
N ARG A 212 2.94 -4.85 1.00
CA ARG A 212 3.31 -4.45 2.35
C ARG A 212 4.19 -5.52 2.97
N TYR A 213 5.44 -5.17 3.26
CA TYR A 213 6.48 -6.09 3.73
C TYR A 213 6.79 -5.85 5.19
N THR A 214 6.85 -6.94 5.96
CA THR A 214 7.48 -6.95 7.29
C THR A 214 8.80 -7.72 7.22
N LEU A 215 9.88 -7.01 6.86
CA LEU A 215 11.20 -7.62 6.61
C LEU A 215 12.07 -7.68 7.88
N TYR A 216 12.75 -8.80 8.07
CA TYR A 216 13.76 -9.04 9.10
C TYR A 216 15.06 -9.54 8.44
N ASN A 217 16.19 -9.23 9.06
CA ASN A 217 17.43 -9.96 8.80
C ASN A 217 17.67 -10.95 9.94
N ARG A 218 17.49 -12.25 9.68
CA ARG A 218 17.70 -13.36 10.63
C ARG A 218 19.17 -13.75 10.79
N GLY A 219 20.10 -12.98 10.22
CA GLY A 219 21.53 -13.19 10.38
C GLY A 219 21.99 -12.96 11.83
N ALA A 220 23.25 -13.25 12.10
CA ALA A 220 23.83 -13.06 13.42
C ALA A 220 23.74 -11.59 13.89
N ASN A 221 23.34 -11.40 15.14
CA ASN A 221 23.28 -10.09 15.78
C ASN A 221 24.68 -9.47 15.92
N LEU A 222 24.75 -8.14 15.94
CA LEU A 222 25.99 -7.43 16.24
C LEU A 222 26.40 -7.67 17.70
N SER A 223 27.66 -8.04 17.91
CA SER A 223 28.22 -8.21 19.26
C SER A 223 28.44 -6.89 20.00
N ASN A 224 28.66 -5.81 19.24
CA ASN A 224 28.88 -4.46 19.75
C ASN A 224 27.81 -3.53 19.18
N LEU A 225 27.57 -2.40 19.84
CA LEU A 225 26.70 -1.35 19.34
C LEU A 225 27.12 -0.89 17.93
N PHE A 226 26.12 -0.56 17.11
CA PHE A 226 26.33 -0.07 15.76
C PHE A 226 27.12 1.26 15.80
N ASN A 227 28.19 1.33 15.00
CA ASN A 227 29.01 2.53 14.86
C ASN A 227 28.94 3.06 13.41
N ARG A 228 28.29 4.21 13.23
CA ARG A 228 28.08 4.83 11.92
C ARG A 228 29.38 5.23 11.22
N VAL A 229 30.39 5.69 11.97
CA VAL A 229 31.69 6.11 11.41
C VAL A 229 32.43 4.91 10.84
N LYS A 230 32.51 3.80 11.61
CA LYS A 230 33.11 2.56 11.13
C LYS A 230 32.37 1.99 9.93
N TRP A 231 31.04 2.05 9.93
CA TRP A 231 30.23 1.65 8.79
C TRP A 231 30.56 2.49 7.55
N ALA A 232 30.56 3.82 7.67
CA ALA A 232 30.88 4.73 6.56
C ALA A 232 32.31 4.50 6.03
N GLN A 233 33.29 4.29 6.91
CA GLN A 233 34.66 3.96 6.54
C GLN A 233 34.74 2.62 5.78
N SER A 234 33.98 1.60 6.22
CA SER A 234 33.93 0.31 5.54
C SER A 234 33.30 0.38 4.14
N GLN A 235 32.33 1.28 3.93
CA GLN A 235 31.67 1.44 2.63
C GLN A 235 32.64 1.94 1.54
N TYR A 236 33.71 2.64 1.90
CA TYR A 236 34.72 3.10 0.94
C TYR A 236 35.39 1.95 0.18
N TYR A 237 35.61 0.81 0.85
CA TYR A 237 36.23 -0.38 0.27
C TYR A 237 35.22 -1.42 -0.24
N SER A 238 33.92 -1.18 -0.04
CA SER A 238 32.80 -2.06 -0.39
C SER A 238 33.05 -3.58 -0.16
N PRO A 239 33.44 -4.00 1.06
CA PRO A 239 33.62 -5.42 1.36
C PRO A 239 32.26 -6.16 1.32
N PRO A 240 32.29 -7.50 1.18
CA PRO A 240 31.11 -8.34 1.44
C PRO A 240 30.52 -8.01 2.82
N THR A 241 29.19 -7.91 2.90
CA THR A 241 28.51 -7.49 4.13
C THR A 241 27.27 -8.33 4.38
N HIS A 242 27.06 -8.65 5.65
CA HIS A 242 25.90 -9.38 6.17
C HIS A 242 24.70 -8.44 6.38
N ALA A 243 24.89 -7.13 6.20
CA ALA A 243 23.84 -6.12 6.32
C ALA A 243 23.19 -5.87 4.96
N LEU A 244 21.86 -5.81 4.93
CA LEU A 244 21.13 -5.41 3.74
C LEU A 244 21.30 -3.92 3.48
N ARG A 245 21.69 -3.55 2.26
CA ARG A 245 21.88 -2.16 1.84
C ARG A 245 20.84 -1.69 0.81
N GLU A 246 20.38 -2.61 -0.02
CA GLU A 246 19.55 -2.30 -1.18
C GLU A 246 18.67 -3.50 -1.54
N LEU A 247 17.41 -3.22 -1.84
CA LEU A 247 16.43 -4.16 -2.36
C LEU A 247 16.19 -3.88 -3.84
N LYS A 248 16.28 -4.92 -4.67
CA LYS A 248 16.04 -4.82 -6.11
C LYS A 248 14.75 -5.53 -6.46
N PHE A 249 13.79 -4.79 -7.00
CA PHE A 249 12.49 -5.30 -7.41
C PHE A 249 12.44 -5.24 -8.94
N PRO A 250 12.67 -6.37 -9.63
CA PRO A 250 12.38 -6.45 -11.05
C PRO A 250 10.85 -6.41 -11.17
N LEU A 251 10.32 -5.38 -11.81
CA LEU A 251 8.88 -5.26 -12.09
C LEU A 251 8.61 -5.69 -13.52
N ARG A 252 7.35 -6.02 -13.84
CA ARG A 252 6.98 -6.29 -15.24
C ARG A 252 7.17 -5.04 -16.11
N VAL A 253 7.61 -5.25 -17.35
CA VAL A 253 7.75 -4.18 -18.35
C VAL A 253 6.39 -3.50 -18.57
N GLY A 254 6.38 -2.17 -18.60
CA GLY A 254 5.14 -1.39 -18.65
C GLY A 254 4.55 -1.06 -17.28
N SER A 255 5.27 -1.35 -16.18
CA SER A 255 4.96 -0.80 -14.86
C SER A 255 5.24 0.71 -14.82
N SER A 256 4.37 1.46 -14.16
CA SER A 256 4.43 2.92 -13.98
C SER A 256 4.13 3.32 -12.54
N ASP A 257 4.45 4.56 -12.20
CA ASP A 257 4.09 5.22 -10.95
C ASP A 257 4.47 4.43 -9.67
N PRO A 258 5.70 3.90 -9.55
CA PRO A 258 6.07 3.21 -8.34
C PRO A 258 6.23 4.19 -7.18
N TYR A 259 5.78 3.80 -6.00
CA TYR A 259 6.04 4.48 -4.73
C TYR A 259 6.70 3.53 -3.74
N TYR A 260 7.43 4.12 -2.81
CA TYR A 260 8.13 3.41 -1.74
C TYR A 260 8.03 4.21 -0.45
N THR A 261 7.36 3.62 0.52
CA THR A 261 7.02 4.26 1.79
C THR A 261 7.37 3.33 2.95
N ASP A 262 7.62 3.90 4.12
CA ASP A 262 7.63 3.16 5.38
C ASP A 262 6.49 3.64 6.27
N VAL A 263 6.45 3.13 7.50
CA VAL A 263 5.38 3.41 8.46
C VAL A 263 5.24 4.91 8.78
N ILE A 264 6.30 5.70 8.61
CA ILE A 264 6.31 7.14 8.90
C ILE A 264 6.21 8.01 7.64
N GLY A 265 6.10 7.41 6.45
CA GLY A 265 5.85 8.12 5.19
C GLY A 265 6.86 7.81 4.10
N ASN A 266 7.04 8.77 3.18
CA ASN A 266 7.82 8.53 1.97
C ASN A 266 9.31 8.30 2.24
N VAL A 267 9.91 7.35 1.52
CA VAL A 267 11.35 7.07 1.56
C VAL A 267 11.95 7.43 0.20
N SER A 268 12.65 8.57 0.14
CA SER A 268 13.19 9.12 -1.11
C SER A 268 14.39 8.37 -1.68
N THR A 269 14.98 7.43 -0.92
CA THR A 269 16.13 6.63 -1.34
C THR A 269 15.72 5.44 -2.21
N SER A 270 14.99 5.71 -3.29
CA SER A 270 14.61 4.75 -4.31
C SER A 270 14.96 5.25 -5.72
N ARG A 271 15.12 4.32 -6.66
CA ARG A 271 15.39 4.61 -8.06
C ARG A 271 14.63 3.65 -8.94
N PHE A 272 13.71 4.17 -9.73
CA PHE A 272 13.02 3.39 -10.75
C PHE A 272 13.66 3.59 -12.12
N ARG A 273 13.94 2.50 -12.81
CA ARG A 273 14.39 2.48 -14.21
C ARG A 273 13.40 1.65 -15.01
N SER A 274 12.84 2.23 -16.06
CA SER A 274 11.91 1.54 -16.96
C SER A 274 12.31 1.78 -18.41
N ASN A 275 12.41 0.70 -19.18
CA ASN A 275 12.65 0.73 -20.62
C ASN A 275 11.82 -0.39 -21.30
N LYS A 276 11.98 -0.57 -22.61
CA LYS A 276 11.21 -1.56 -23.37
C LYS A 276 11.52 -3.03 -23.01
N ARG A 277 12.57 -3.30 -22.24
CA ARG A 277 13.07 -4.64 -21.91
C ARG A 277 13.04 -4.95 -20.42
N GLU A 278 13.17 -3.94 -19.56
CA GLU A 278 13.21 -4.09 -18.11
C GLU A 278 12.45 -2.95 -17.42
N ALA A 279 11.85 -3.28 -16.29
CA ALA A 279 11.44 -2.32 -15.27
C ALA A 279 12.07 -2.77 -13.95
N MET A 280 12.81 -1.89 -13.28
CA MET A 280 13.58 -2.22 -12.08
C MET A 280 13.44 -1.09 -11.07
N LEU A 281 12.90 -1.40 -9.90
CA LEU A 281 12.85 -0.52 -8.75
C LEU A 281 13.96 -0.92 -7.77
N GLU A 282 14.94 -0.05 -7.59
CA GLU A 282 15.98 -0.17 -6.57
C GLU A 282 15.52 0.64 -5.34
N ALA A 283 15.29 -0.02 -4.20
CA ALA A 283 14.86 0.61 -2.96
C ALA A 283 15.92 0.44 -1.87
N LYS A 284 16.35 1.53 -1.26
CA LYS A 284 17.30 1.51 -0.15
C LYS A 284 16.56 1.80 1.16
N PRO A 285 16.60 0.90 2.16
CA PRO A 285 16.09 1.18 3.49
C PRO A 285 16.76 2.40 4.12
N ARG A 286 16.07 3.07 5.07
CA ARG A 286 16.62 4.26 5.78
C ARG A 286 17.91 3.95 6.55
N TYR A 287 18.08 2.72 6.98
CA TYR A 287 19.24 2.23 7.71
C TYR A 287 19.66 0.85 7.18
N PRO A 288 20.96 0.50 7.26
CA PRO A 288 21.41 -0.84 6.88
C PRO A 288 20.77 -1.89 7.80
N LEU A 289 20.21 -2.96 7.25
CA LEU A 289 19.54 -3.98 8.05
C LEU A 289 20.54 -5.04 8.52
N PHE A 290 21.06 -4.91 9.73
CA PHE A 290 21.90 -5.92 10.38
C PHE A 290 21.06 -7.05 10.98
N GLY A 291 21.72 -8.15 11.37
CA GLY A 291 21.08 -9.28 12.04
C GLY A 291 20.25 -8.85 13.26
N GLY A 292 19.04 -9.39 13.35
CA GLY A 292 18.03 -9.09 14.37
C GLY A 292 17.19 -7.85 14.07
N TRP A 293 17.51 -7.05 13.05
CA TRP A 293 16.79 -5.80 12.79
C TRP A 293 15.56 -6.04 11.91
N LYS A 294 14.51 -5.25 12.16
CA LYS A 294 13.23 -5.23 11.44
C LYS A 294 13.12 -3.97 10.58
N TYR A 295 12.52 -4.08 9.41
CA TYR A 295 12.18 -2.95 8.56
C TYR A 295 10.83 -3.18 7.84
N PRO A 296 9.73 -2.64 8.38
CA PRO A 296 8.44 -2.65 7.70
C PRO A 296 8.38 -1.55 6.64
N PHE A 297 7.95 -1.89 5.43
CA PHE A 297 7.82 -0.93 4.31
C PHE A 297 6.75 -1.37 3.31
N THR A 298 6.30 -0.43 2.49
CA THR A 298 5.31 -0.65 1.43
C THR A 298 5.85 -0.16 0.11
N ILE A 299 5.69 -0.97 -0.93
CA ILE A 299 5.85 -0.55 -2.32
C ILE A 299 4.53 -0.72 -3.06
N GLY A 300 4.29 0.10 -4.07
CA GLY A 300 3.20 -0.14 -4.99
C GLY A 300 3.49 0.49 -6.35
N TRP A 301 2.81 0.01 -7.38
CA TRP A 301 2.97 0.44 -8.76
C TRP A 301 1.72 0.13 -9.58
N ASN A 302 1.58 0.81 -10.72
CA ASN A 302 0.51 0.57 -11.68
C ASN A 302 1.02 -0.17 -12.91
N SER A 303 0.14 -0.90 -13.59
CA SER A 303 0.41 -1.37 -14.94
C SER A 303 -0.86 -1.42 -15.78
N ASP A 304 -0.72 -1.34 -17.10
CA ASP A 304 -1.86 -1.36 -18.02
C ASP A 304 -2.58 -2.71 -17.96
N ALA A 305 -3.91 -2.68 -17.80
CA ALA A 305 -4.72 -3.89 -17.65
C ALA A 305 -4.62 -4.82 -18.85
N LYS A 306 -4.36 -4.31 -20.07
CA LYS A 306 -4.22 -5.14 -21.27
C LYS A 306 -3.08 -6.17 -21.19
N ASN A 307 -2.11 -5.94 -20.29
CA ASN A 307 -0.97 -6.83 -20.11
C ASN A 307 -1.35 -8.07 -19.28
N PHE A 308 -2.40 -7.99 -18.45
CA PHE A 308 -2.79 -9.03 -17.49
C PHE A 308 -4.19 -9.56 -17.72
N LEU A 309 -5.09 -8.76 -18.30
CA LEU A 309 -6.52 -9.05 -18.41
C LEU A 309 -6.91 -9.37 -19.86
N ARG A 310 -7.67 -10.45 -20.04
CA ARG A 310 -8.24 -10.86 -21.33
C ARG A 310 -9.75 -11.06 -21.21
N LYS A 311 -10.51 -10.53 -22.17
CA LYS A 311 -11.97 -10.76 -22.24
C LYS A 311 -12.25 -12.08 -22.96
N LEU A 312 -13.10 -12.91 -22.38
CA LEU A 312 -13.61 -14.14 -22.98
C LEU A 312 -14.80 -13.84 -23.89
N SER A 313 -14.93 -14.64 -24.97
CA SER A 313 -16.08 -14.56 -25.88
C SER A 313 -17.43 -14.82 -25.19
N THR A 314 -17.41 -15.51 -24.04
CA THR A 314 -18.59 -15.92 -23.26
C THR A 314 -19.06 -14.87 -22.24
N GLY A 315 -18.43 -13.68 -22.18
CA GLY A 315 -18.86 -12.60 -21.27
C GLY A 315 -18.22 -12.63 -19.87
N GLY A 316 -16.93 -12.98 -19.78
CA GLY A 316 -16.14 -12.93 -18.53
C GLY A 316 -14.71 -12.48 -18.78
N TYR A 317 -13.89 -12.39 -17.72
CA TYR A 317 -12.50 -12.01 -17.83
C TYR A 317 -11.57 -13.08 -17.26
N VAL A 318 -10.36 -13.13 -17.82
CA VAL A 318 -9.25 -13.91 -17.30
C VAL A 318 -8.13 -12.95 -16.97
N LEU A 319 -7.81 -12.87 -15.69
CA LEU A 319 -6.67 -12.16 -15.13
C LEU A 319 -5.51 -13.15 -14.98
N LYS A 320 -4.35 -12.80 -15.51
CA LYS A 320 -3.11 -13.56 -15.38
C LYS A 320 -2.04 -12.66 -14.79
N VAL A 321 -1.70 -12.86 -13.53
CA VAL A 321 -0.75 -12.03 -12.75
C VAL A 321 0.36 -12.87 -12.13
N PRO A 322 1.55 -12.31 -11.85
CA PRO A 322 2.57 -12.99 -11.07
C PRO A 322 2.06 -13.34 -9.69
N PHE A 323 2.35 -14.56 -9.23
CA PHE A 323 2.04 -14.99 -7.87
C PHE A 323 2.81 -14.16 -6.84
N LEU A 324 4.11 -13.98 -7.07
CA LEU A 324 5.00 -13.17 -6.23
C LEU A 324 5.88 -12.32 -7.16
N GLU A 325 6.07 -11.02 -6.88
CA GLU A 325 7.11 -10.23 -7.56
C GLU A 325 8.31 -10.03 -6.66
N GLY A 326 8.17 -9.47 -5.46
CA GLY A 326 9.22 -9.55 -4.45
C GLY A 326 10.55 -8.86 -4.82
N PRO A 327 11.46 -8.68 -3.84
CA PRO A 327 12.84 -8.38 -4.16
C PRO A 327 13.56 -9.63 -4.69
N GLN A 328 14.34 -9.45 -5.76
CA GLN A 328 15.24 -10.47 -6.29
C GLN A 328 16.65 -10.24 -5.75
N GLN A 329 17.09 -11.13 -4.85
CA GLN A 329 18.41 -11.05 -4.23
C GLN A 329 19.25 -12.30 -4.51
N PRO A 330 20.57 -12.15 -4.74
CA PRO A 330 21.46 -13.30 -4.91
C PRO A 330 21.53 -14.24 -3.70
N GLU A 331 21.20 -13.75 -2.49
CA GLU A 331 21.09 -14.51 -1.25
C GLU A 331 19.76 -15.23 -1.06
N GLY A 332 18.74 -14.94 -1.86
CA GLY A 332 17.39 -15.44 -1.63
C GLY A 332 16.60 -14.61 -0.61
N VAL A 333 15.27 -14.78 -0.65
CA VAL A 333 14.32 -14.19 0.29
C VAL A 333 13.30 -15.27 0.66
N GLU A 334 13.08 -15.47 1.96
CA GLU A 334 12.04 -16.36 2.48
C GLU A 334 10.85 -15.53 3.00
N TYR A 335 9.66 -16.10 2.89
CA TYR A 335 8.40 -15.49 3.29
C TYR A 335 7.66 -16.44 4.23
N GLY A 336 7.40 -16.00 5.46
CA GLY A 336 6.65 -16.79 6.45
C GLY A 336 5.17 -16.89 6.10
N ARG A 337 4.47 -15.75 6.10
CA ARG A 337 3.05 -15.65 5.75
C ARG A 337 2.88 -14.70 4.56
N VAL A 338 2.23 -15.19 3.52
CA VAL A 338 1.88 -14.40 2.32
C VAL A 338 0.37 -14.40 2.17
N GLN A 339 -0.22 -13.21 2.17
CA GLN A 339 -1.64 -13.01 1.92
C GLN A 339 -1.80 -12.25 0.60
N ILE A 340 -2.38 -12.90 -0.41
CA ILE A 340 -2.64 -12.29 -1.71
C ILE A 340 -4.13 -11.97 -1.80
N ARG A 341 -4.47 -10.71 -2.05
CA ARG A 341 -5.84 -10.26 -2.26
C ARG A 341 -5.98 -9.79 -3.71
N ILE A 342 -6.74 -10.53 -4.51
CA ILE A 342 -7.13 -10.11 -5.86
C ILE A 342 -8.47 -9.39 -5.75
N ILE A 343 -8.44 -8.07 -5.87
CA ILE A 343 -9.61 -7.19 -5.78
C ILE A 343 -10.15 -7.02 -7.19
N LEU A 344 -11.21 -7.77 -7.50
CA LEU A 344 -11.90 -7.72 -8.78
C LEU A 344 -12.88 -6.54 -8.82
N PRO A 345 -13.34 -6.11 -10.00
CA PRO A 345 -14.37 -5.08 -10.10
C PRO A 345 -15.67 -5.50 -9.41
N GLU A 346 -16.48 -4.50 -9.08
CA GLU A 346 -17.84 -4.71 -8.56
C GLU A 346 -18.68 -5.52 -9.56
N GLY A 347 -19.43 -6.51 -9.05
CA GLY A 347 -20.26 -7.42 -9.86
C GLY A 347 -19.52 -8.64 -10.43
N ALA A 348 -18.25 -8.87 -10.08
CA ALA A 348 -17.55 -10.10 -10.44
C ALA A 348 -18.13 -11.31 -9.67
N GLU A 349 -18.66 -12.28 -10.40
CA GLU A 349 -19.25 -13.50 -9.87
C GLU A 349 -18.49 -14.74 -10.38
N ASN A 350 -18.77 -15.90 -9.79
CA ASN A 350 -18.21 -17.20 -10.20
C ASN A 350 -16.67 -17.19 -10.31
N VAL A 351 -16.01 -16.57 -9.33
CA VAL A 351 -14.55 -16.46 -9.28
C VAL A 351 -13.93 -17.85 -9.12
N LYS A 352 -13.07 -18.21 -10.07
CA LYS A 352 -12.24 -19.41 -10.04
C LYS A 352 -10.79 -19.00 -10.16
N TYR A 353 -9.91 -19.74 -9.51
CA TYR A 353 -8.48 -19.50 -9.60
C TYR A 353 -7.71 -20.76 -9.92
N TYR A 354 -6.55 -20.56 -10.53
CA TYR A 354 -5.55 -21.56 -10.80
C TYR A 354 -4.18 -20.96 -10.55
N ALA A 355 -3.39 -21.57 -9.67
CA ALA A 355 -2.03 -21.16 -9.39
C ALA A 355 -1.05 -22.18 -9.99
N THR A 356 0.01 -21.71 -10.62
CA THR A 356 1.09 -22.57 -11.19
C THR A 356 2.07 -23.08 -10.11
N MET A 357 1.65 -22.96 -8.85
CA MET A 357 2.39 -23.27 -7.63
C MET A 357 1.93 -24.62 -7.10
N PRO A 358 2.74 -25.33 -6.29
CA PRO A 358 2.25 -26.48 -5.55
C PRO A 358 1.01 -26.13 -4.74
N ARG A 359 -0.09 -26.89 -4.93
CA ARG A 359 -1.34 -26.66 -4.17
C ARG A 359 -1.12 -26.75 -2.67
N SER A 360 -0.19 -27.60 -2.23
CA SER A 360 0.22 -27.77 -0.83
C SER A 360 0.69 -26.48 -0.15
N SER A 361 1.13 -25.48 -0.91
CA SER A 361 1.59 -24.19 -0.37
C SER A 361 0.43 -23.23 -0.03
N VAL A 362 -0.76 -23.44 -0.62
CA VAL A 362 -1.95 -22.63 -0.36
C VAL A 362 -2.72 -23.23 0.81
N VAL A 363 -2.78 -22.50 1.92
CA VAL A 363 -3.43 -22.94 3.16
C VAL A 363 -4.93 -22.75 3.11
N SER A 364 -5.39 -21.61 2.60
CA SER A 364 -6.81 -21.36 2.35
C SER A 364 -7.02 -20.40 1.20
N ALA A 365 -8.19 -20.53 0.57
CA ALA A 365 -8.69 -19.61 -0.44
C ALA A 365 -10.13 -19.24 -0.06
N GLU A 366 -10.37 -17.95 0.16
CA GLU A 366 -11.63 -17.41 0.63
C GLU A 366 -12.06 -16.28 -0.31
N VAL A 367 -13.37 -16.15 -0.54
CA VAL A 367 -13.94 -15.04 -1.30
C VAL A 367 -14.61 -14.10 -0.31
N GLU A 368 -14.15 -12.86 -0.27
CA GLU A 368 -14.60 -11.79 0.61
C GLU A 368 -15.18 -10.63 -0.20
N THR A 369 -15.84 -9.70 0.50
CA THR A 369 -16.31 -8.44 -0.09
C THR A 369 -15.53 -7.28 0.51
N HIS A 370 -14.94 -6.44 -0.34
CA HIS A 370 -14.20 -5.25 0.06
C HIS A 370 -14.87 -3.99 -0.48
N LYS A 371 -15.14 -3.02 0.39
CA LYS A 371 -15.76 -1.75 -0.01
C LYS A 371 -14.70 -0.66 -0.06
N THR A 372 -14.58 -0.03 -1.22
CA THR A 372 -13.74 1.14 -1.48
C THR A 372 -14.57 2.26 -2.11
N TYR A 373 -13.91 3.36 -2.47
CA TYR A 373 -14.54 4.54 -3.07
C TYR A 373 -15.40 4.18 -4.28
N LEU A 374 -16.62 4.74 -4.32
CA LEU A 374 -17.59 4.56 -5.41
C LEU A 374 -18.08 3.10 -5.61
N ASP A 375 -17.96 2.23 -4.59
CA ASP A 375 -18.63 0.93 -4.60
C ASP A 375 -20.05 1.05 -4.03
N THR A 376 -21.03 0.41 -4.66
CA THR A 376 -22.41 0.32 -4.14
C THR A 376 -22.67 -0.97 -3.38
N ILE A 377 -22.30 -2.11 -3.96
CA ILE A 377 -22.46 -3.46 -3.44
C ILE A 377 -21.16 -3.91 -2.76
N GLY A 378 -20.01 -3.41 -3.25
CA GLY A 378 -18.67 -3.84 -2.84
C GLY A 378 -18.01 -4.69 -3.92
N ARG A 379 -16.67 -4.76 -3.87
CA ARG A 379 -15.85 -5.54 -4.78
C ARG A 379 -15.65 -6.95 -4.28
N THR A 380 -15.69 -7.90 -5.20
CA THR A 380 -15.35 -9.30 -4.92
C THR A 380 -13.84 -9.43 -4.76
N VAL A 381 -13.38 -9.97 -3.64
CA VAL A 381 -11.97 -10.17 -3.35
C VAL A 381 -11.68 -11.65 -3.17
N LEU A 382 -10.77 -12.19 -3.97
CA LEU A 382 -10.21 -13.50 -3.73
C LEU A 382 -9.00 -13.36 -2.81
N VAL A 383 -9.06 -13.95 -1.62
CA VAL A 383 -7.99 -13.96 -0.62
C VAL A 383 -7.34 -15.33 -0.61
N LEU A 384 -6.05 -15.38 -0.95
CA LEU A 384 -5.23 -16.58 -0.87
C LEU A 384 -4.23 -16.43 0.29
N LYS A 385 -4.29 -17.35 1.24
CA LYS A 385 -3.34 -17.43 2.37
C LYS A 385 -2.32 -18.53 2.06
N VAL A 386 -1.05 -18.15 2.02
CA VAL A 386 0.09 -19.02 1.69
C VAL A 386 1.09 -18.97 2.84
N GLN A 387 1.68 -20.12 3.16
CA GLN A 387 2.72 -20.22 4.18
C GLN A 387 4.03 -20.70 3.55
N ASN A 388 5.15 -20.26 4.13
CA ASN A 388 6.51 -20.67 3.79
C ASN A 388 6.87 -20.49 2.30
N ALA A 389 6.65 -19.33 1.70
CA ALA A 389 7.05 -19.10 0.30
C ALA A 389 8.54 -18.69 0.18
N VAL A 390 9.12 -18.87 -1.01
CA VAL A 390 10.49 -18.46 -1.34
C VAL A 390 10.54 -17.70 -2.66
N ASP A 391 11.60 -16.92 -2.87
CA ASP A 391 11.78 -16.11 -4.08
C ASP A 391 11.88 -16.92 -5.39
N ASP A 392 12.20 -18.22 -5.33
CA ASP A 392 12.17 -19.14 -6.49
C ASP A 392 10.76 -19.30 -7.10
N LEU A 393 9.73 -18.90 -6.36
CA LEU A 393 8.32 -18.97 -6.77
C LEU A 393 7.86 -17.71 -7.52
N ARG A 394 8.74 -16.72 -7.67
CA ARG A 394 8.46 -15.43 -8.33
C ARG A 394 7.98 -15.55 -9.78
N ASP A 395 8.52 -16.50 -10.53
CA ASP A 395 8.17 -16.69 -11.94
C ASP A 395 6.84 -17.46 -12.13
N ARG A 396 6.16 -17.82 -11.05
CA ARG A 396 4.89 -18.53 -11.09
C ARG A 396 3.74 -17.57 -11.28
N GLU A 397 2.71 -18.05 -11.94
CA GLU A 397 1.57 -17.24 -12.34
C GLU A 397 0.31 -17.70 -11.62
N LEU A 398 -0.50 -16.70 -11.26
CA LEU A 398 -1.83 -16.86 -10.73
C LEU A 398 -2.82 -16.42 -11.81
N ILE A 399 -3.71 -17.34 -12.18
CA ILE A 399 -4.75 -17.13 -13.17
C ILE A 399 -6.07 -17.09 -12.41
N VAL A 400 -6.83 -16.02 -12.57
CA VAL A 400 -8.16 -15.86 -12.00
C VAL A 400 -9.13 -15.64 -13.15
N SER A 401 -10.21 -16.41 -13.18
CA SER A 401 -11.30 -16.21 -14.12
C SER A 401 -12.55 -15.83 -13.36
N ASP A 402 -13.29 -14.88 -13.90
CA ASP A 402 -14.57 -14.45 -13.38
C ASP A 402 -15.63 -14.41 -14.48
N LEU A 403 -16.88 -14.39 -14.05
CA LEU A 403 -18.00 -13.94 -14.87
C LEU A 403 -18.35 -12.54 -14.41
N LEU A 404 -18.12 -11.58 -15.29
CA LEU A 404 -18.56 -10.21 -15.10
C LEU A 404 -19.72 -10.01 -16.08
N PRO A 405 -20.97 -10.28 -15.66
CA PRO A 405 -22.11 -10.01 -16.53
C PRO A 405 -22.05 -8.53 -16.97
N ASP A 406 -22.51 -8.22 -18.19
CA ASP A 406 -22.60 -6.84 -18.72
C ASP A 406 -23.62 -6.04 -17.87
N ILE A 407 -23.26 -5.73 -16.63
CA ILE A 407 -24.11 -5.02 -15.67
C ILE A 407 -23.43 -3.70 -15.34
N MET A 408 -24.08 -2.66 -15.85
CA MET A 408 -24.15 -1.28 -15.41
C MET A 408 -22.85 -0.58 -15.02
N ASN A 409 -22.43 0.32 -15.91
CA ASN A 409 -21.43 1.34 -15.64
C ASN A 409 -21.59 1.91 -14.23
N ARG A 410 -20.52 1.96 -13.43
CA ARG A 410 -20.43 2.76 -12.19
C ARG A 410 -20.95 4.20 -12.37
N SER A 411 -20.86 4.75 -13.59
CA SER A 411 -21.44 6.05 -13.93
C SER A 411 -22.97 6.09 -13.89
N PHE A 412 -23.66 4.96 -14.04
CA PHE A 412 -25.11 4.85 -13.82
C PHE A 412 -25.48 4.75 -12.34
N SER A 413 -24.59 4.26 -11.46
CA SER A 413 -24.79 4.35 -10.00
C SER A 413 -24.74 5.80 -9.51
N ILE A 414 -23.81 6.60 -10.05
CA ILE A 414 -23.77 8.06 -9.81
C ILE A 414 -24.98 8.76 -10.46
N ARG A 415 -25.45 8.29 -11.64
CA ARG A 415 -26.65 8.83 -12.30
C ARG A 415 -27.98 8.32 -11.73
N SER A 416 -28.04 7.19 -11.03
CA SER A 416 -29.27 6.71 -10.40
C SER A 416 -29.62 7.53 -9.16
N ASN A 417 -28.61 8.18 -8.56
CA ASN A 417 -28.84 9.29 -7.62
C ASN A 417 -29.35 10.58 -8.30
N ASN A 418 -29.46 10.61 -9.63
CA ASN A 418 -29.85 11.77 -10.42
C ASN A 418 -30.97 11.44 -11.44
N ARG A 419 -31.72 10.35 -11.21
CA ARG A 419 -32.84 9.90 -12.07
C ARG A 419 -34.22 10.07 -11.45
N SER A 420 -34.31 10.82 -10.33
CA SER A 420 -35.59 11.36 -9.87
C SER A 420 -35.94 12.73 -10.47
N SER A 421 -35.13 13.30 -11.38
CA SER A 421 -35.48 14.54 -12.07
C SER A 421 -35.39 14.44 -13.60
N GLY A 422 -36.56 14.56 -14.23
CA GLY A 422 -36.68 15.21 -15.53
C GLY A 422 -36.66 14.32 -16.77
N THR A 423 -37.82 13.80 -17.13
CA THR A 423 -38.17 13.44 -18.51
C THR A 423 -38.47 14.70 -19.33
N GLY A 424 -37.96 14.77 -20.57
CA GLY A 424 -38.30 15.77 -21.61
C GLY A 424 -37.28 16.93 -21.69
N GLY A 425 -36.79 17.40 -22.83
CA GLY A 425 -37.02 17.12 -24.23
C GLY A 425 -36.31 18.21 -25.05
N SER A 426 -35.44 17.80 -25.98
CA SER A 426 -34.94 18.52 -27.18
C SER A 426 -34.42 19.96 -27.10
N SER A 427 -33.16 20.17 -27.53
CA SER A 427 -32.90 20.81 -28.83
C SER A 427 -31.46 20.57 -29.29
N ALA A 428 -31.32 20.32 -30.58
CA ALA A 428 -30.06 20.13 -31.28
C ALA A 428 -29.36 21.47 -31.54
N SER A 429 -28.03 21.49 -31.47
CA SER A 429 -27.26 22.35 -32.36
C SER A 429 -25.95 21.66 -32.77
N SER A 430 -25.74 21.74 -34.07
CA SER A 430 -24.67 21.12 -34.86
C SER A 430 -23.36 21.91 -34.79
N SER A 431 -22.28 21.17 -35.09
CA SER A 431 -21.08 21.64 -35.79
C SER A 431 -20.21 22.72 -35.14
N GLY A 432 -19.03 22.30 -34.70
CA GLY A 432 -17.91 23.20 -34.42
C GLY A 432 -16.60 22.42 -34.32
N ARG A 433 -16.04 22.01 -35.47
CA ARG A 433 -14.62 21.64 -35.61
C ARG A 433 -13.78 22.73 -34.95
N ARG A 434 -13.09 22.44 -33.85
CA ARG A 434 -12.07 23.36 -33.32
C ARG A 434 -10.78 23.15 -34.11
N GLY A 435 -10.50 24.12 -34.95
CA GLY A 435 -9.21 24.29 -35.62
C GLY A 435 -8.09 24.64 -34.64
N PHE A 436 -6.87 24.40 -35.09
CA PHE A 436 -5.64 24.83 -34.44
C PHE A 436 -5.63 26.36 -34.28
N HIS A 437 -5.69 26.84 -33.03
CA HIS A 437 -5.51 28.25 -32.72
C HIS A 437 -4.03 28.54 -32.45
N LEU A 438 -3.43 29.35 -33.33
CA LEU A 438 -2.10 29.98 -33.21
C LEU A 438 -2.07 31.11 -32.16
N SER A 439 -2.72 30.89 -31.01
CA SER A 439 -2.68 31.82 -29.87
C SER A 439 -1.47 31.59 -28.95
N SER A 440 -0.58 30.65 -29.30
CA SER A 440 0.67 30.38 -28.57
C SER A 440 1.87 31.22 -29.05
N LEU A 441 1.66 32.22 -29.91
CA LEU A 441 2.75 33.03 -30.51
C LEU A 441 2.67 34.52 -30.18
N ARG A 442 1.82 34.93 -29.23
CA ARG A 442 1.94 36.23 -28.56
C ARG A 442 2.44 35.99 -27.14
N GLY A 443 3.63 36.50 -26.85
CA GLY A 443 4.33 36.30 -25.58
C GLY A 443 3.41 36.49 -24.37
N SER A 444 3.13 35.40 -23.65
CA SER A 444 2.44 35.48 -22.38
C SER A 444 3.46 35.86 -21.31
N GLY A 445 3.61 37.16 -21.04
CA GLY A 445 4.38 37.71 -19.91
C GLY A 445 3.75 37.40 -18.54
N GLN A 446 3.28 36.17 -18.33
CA GLN A 446 2.87 35.65 -17.04
C GLN A 446 3.78 34.48 -16.69
N GLY A 447 4.54 34.63 -15.60
CA GLY A 447 5.38 33.55 -15.10
C GLY A 447 4.59 32.31 -14.67
N GLU A 448 5.29 31.18 -14.67
CA GLU A 448 4.70 29.84 -14.54
C GLU A 448 3.93 29.63 -13.22
N LEU A 449 4.38 30.24 -12.13
CA LEU A 449 3.78 30.10 -10.80
C LEU A 449 2.44 30.87 -10.71
N SER A 450 2.37 32.09 -11.24
CA SER A 450 1.13 32.88 -11.35
C SER A 450 0.06 32.18 -12.20
N LYS A 451 0.47 31.40 -13.21
CA LYS A 451 -0.44 30.54 -14.00
C LYS A 451 -1.01 29.38 -13.17
N LYS A 452 -0.24 28.82 -12.23
CA LYS A 452 -0.72 27.76 -11.32
C LYS A 452 -1.77 28.32 -10.36
N LEU A 453 -1.47 29.45 -9.70
CA LEU A 453 -2.44 30.12 -8.81
C LEU A 453 -3.67 30.64 -9.57
N GLY A 454 -3.50 31.09 -10.82
CA GLY A 454 -4.62 31.46 -11.68
C GLY A 454 -5.58 30.30 -12.02
N ARG A 455 -5.07 29.06 -12.11
CA ARG A 455 -5.91 27.86 -12.27
C ARG A 455 -6.67 27.52 -11.00
N LEU A 456 -6.04 27.70 -9.83
CA LEU A 456 -6.69 27.51 -8.52
C LEU A 456 -7.89 28.47 -8.37
N ILE A 457 -7.67 29.78 -8.54
CA ILE A 457 -8.72 30.82 -8.46
C ILE A 457 -9.87 30.57 -9.44
N LYS A 458 -9.59 29.98 -10.60
CA LYS A 458 -10.64 29.61 -11.57
C LYS A 458 -11.45 28.41 -11.09
N SER A 459 -10.80 27.45 -10.43
CA SER A 459 -11.46 26.25 -9.89
C SER A 459 -12.35 26.62 -8.70
N GLU A 460 -11.87 27.49 -7.81
CA GLU A 460 -12.68 28.06 -6.71
C GLU A 460 -13.90 28.82 -7.23
N ASN A 461 -13.79 29.57 -8.33
CA ASN A 461 -14.96 30.23 -8.93
C ASN A 461 -16.02 29.23 -9.39
N ASN A 462 -15.61 28.06 -9.89
CA ASN A 462 -16.55 27.02 -10.27
C ASN A 462 -17.22 26.39 -9.04
N LEU A 463 -16.48 26.29 -7.93
CA LEU A 463 -17.00 25.82 -6.65
C LEU A 463 -18.05 26.79 -6.09
N VAL A 464 -17.75 28.10 -6.06
CA VAL A 464 -18.72 29.16 -5.68
C VAL A 464 -20.00 29.03 -6.49
N ALA A 465 -19.90 28.97 -7.83
CA ALA A 465 -21.06 28.84 -8.70
C ALA A 465 -21.86 27.54 -8.46
N ALA A 466 -21.21 26.45 -8.05
CA ALA A 466 -21.87 25.20 -7.71
C ALA A 466 -22.66 25.31 -6.40
N HIS A 467 -22.11 25.98 -5.38
CA HIS A 467 -22.81 26.21 -4.11
C HIS A 467 -23.98 27.20 -4.27
N GLU A 468 -23.81 28.27 -5.04
CA GLU A 468 -24.92 29.17 -5.38
C GLU A 468 -26.06 28.43 -6.12
N ALA A 469 -25.70 27.54 -7.06
CA ALA A 469 -26.69 26.72 -7.76
C ALA A 469 -27.38 25.75 -6.80
N ALA A 470 -26.62 25.09 -5.91
CA ALA A 470 -27.19 24.19 -4.92
C ALA A 470 -28.15 24.90 -3.96
N GLY A 471 -27.82 26.11 -3.50
CA GLY A 471 -28.69 26.94 -2.67
C GLY A 471 -30.00 27.28 -3.39
N ARG A 472 -29.93 27.76 -4.64
CA ARG A 472 -31.14 28.07 -5.46
C ARG A 472 -32.02 26.84 -5.70
N GLU A 473 -31.42 25.70 -6.04
CA GLU A 473 -32.16 24.45 -6.22
C GLU A 473 -32.80 23.99 -4.91
N ARG A 474 -32.12 24.16 -3.77
CA ARG A 474 -32.66 23.83 -2.45
C ARG A 474 -33.90 24.65 -2.10
N VAL A 475 -33.87 25.96 -2.36
CA VAL A 475 -35.03 26.85 -2.19
C VAL A 475 -36.16 26.47 -3.16
N SER A 476 -35.84 26.12 -4.41
CA SER A 476 -36.86 25.66 -5.35
C SER A 476 -37.53 24.35 -4.90
N ILE A 477 -36.76 23.39 -4.38
CA ILE A 477 -37.27 22.14 -3.80
C ILE A 477 -38.17 22.44 -2.59
N ALA A 478 -37.79 23.42 -1.76
CA ALA A 478 -38.59 23.84 -0.62
C ALA A 478 -39.98 24.34 -1.03
N THR A 479 -40.05 25.22 -2.04
CA THR A 479 -41.33 25.71 -2.60
C THR A 479 -42.16 24.56 -3.18
N GLN A 480 -41.54 23.68 -3.97
CA GLN A 480 -42.23 22.54 -4.57
C GLN A 480 -42.79 21.56 -3.52
N LEU A 481 -42.08 21.38 -2.41
CA LEU A 481 -42.53 20.52 -1.31
C LEU A 481 -43.78 21.09 -0.62
N SER A 482 -43.79 22.39 -0.33
CA SER A 482 -44.96 23.06 0.26
C SER A 482 -46.16 23.03 -0.71
N GLU A 483 -45.94 23.31 -2.00
CA GLU A 483 -46.99 23.26 -3.04
C GLU A 483 -47.58 21.86 -3.22
N TRP A 484 -46.74 20.82 -3.18
CA TRP A 484 -47.19 19.43 -3.24
C TRP A 484 -48.01 19.06 -1.99
N GLY A 485 -47.55 19.49 -0.81
CA GLY A 485 -48.21 19.29 0.45
C GLY A 485 -49.61 19.88 0.51
N GLU A 486 -49.79 21.10 -0.01
CA GLU A 486 -51.09 21.77 -0.10
C GLU A 486 -52.09 21.00 -0.97
N GLN A 487 -51.62 20.30 -2.00
CA GLN A 487 -52.46 19.46 -2.87
C GLN A 487 -52.84 18.12 -2.23
N THR A 488 -52.22 17.75 -1.12
CA THR A 488 -52.61 16.55 -0.38
C THR A 488 -53.90 16.83 0.42
N ALA A 489 -54.85 15.88 0.39
CA ALA A 489 -56.06 15.95 1.20
C ALA A 489 -55.81 15.62 2.69
N ASP A 490 -54.54 15.61 3.13
CA ASP A 490 -54.11 15.22 4.47
C ASP A 490 -53.56 16.47 5.20
N GLU A 491 -54.26 16.90 6.26
CA GLU A 491 -53.91 18.09 7.05
C GLU A 491 -52.52 17.99 7.68
N ALA A 492 -52.09 16.78 8.10
CA ALA A 492 -50.79 16.58 8.72
C ALA A 492 -49.65 16.73 7.70
N ILE A 493 -49.85 16.18 6.49
CA ILE A 493 -48.86 16.28 5.42
C ILE A 493 -48.73 17.74 4.97
N ASN A 494 -49.83 18.48 4.84
CA ASN A 494 -49.81 19.89 4.48
C ASN A 494 -49.00 20.73 5.49
N ASP A 495 -49.33 20.68 6.79
CA ASP A 495 -48.63 21.47 7.81
C ASP A 495 -47.13 21.10 7.94
N VAL A 496 -46.81 19.80 7.97
CA VAL A 496 -45.42 19.34 8.13
C VAL A 496 -44.58 19.64 6.88
N SER A 497 -45.13 19.45 5.68
CA SER A 497 -44.41 19.79 4.43
C SER A 497 -44.16 21.29 4.28
N ASP A 498 -45.10 22.15 4.69
CA ASP A 498 -44.91 23.60 4.74
C ASP A 498 -43.75 23.98 5.67
N LYS A 499 -43.71 23.40 6.88
CA LYS A 499 -42.65 23.72 7.87
C LYS A 499 -41.30 23.15 7.47
N ILE A 500 -41.26 21.96 6.86
CA ILE A 500 -40.04 21.42 6.28
C ILE A 500 -39.59 22.33 5.12
N GLY A 501 -40.51 22.84 4.31
CA GLY A 501 -40.23 23.86 3.29
C GLY A 501 -39.45 25.05 3.87
N VAL A 502 -39.91 25.64 4.98
CA VAL A 502 -39.20 26.74 5.65
C VAL A 502 -37.77 26.34 6.05
N VAL A 503 -37.58 25.17 6.66
CA VAL A 503 -36.24 24.67 7.06
C VAL A 503 -35.35 24.43 5.83
N LEU A 504 -35.91 23.91 4.74
CA LEU A 504 -35.17 23.68 3.48
C LEU A 504 -34.77 25.00 2.80
N SER A 505 -35.63 26.02 2.83
CA SER A 505 -35.32 27.36 2.33
C SER A 505 -34.16 27.97 3.10
N GLU A 506 -34.20 27.92 4.44
CA GLU A 506 -33.12 28.42 5.29
C GLU A 506 -31.79 27.67 5.03
N LEU A 507 -31.83 26.34 4.83
CA LEU A 507 -30.63 25.58 4.41
C LEU A 507 -30.07 26.08 3.06
N GLY A 508 -30.94 26.53 2.15
CA GLY A 508 -30.54 27.14 0.88
C GLY A 508 -29.90 28.52 1.05
N GLU A 509 -30.46 29.37 1.93
CA GLU A 509 -29.92 30.69 2.25
C GLU A 509 -28.54 30.60 2.94
N GLN A 510 -28.35 29.64 3.86
CA GLN A 510 -27.04 29.36 4.47
C GLN A 510 -26.00 28.92 3.43
N GLU A 511 -26.41 28.18 2.39
CA GLU A 511 -25.52 27.76 1.30
C GLU A 511 -25.06 28.94 0.43
N GLU A 512 -25.95 29.90 0.19
CA GLU A 512 -25.64 31.16 -0.51
C GLU A 512 -24.68 32.03 0.31
N GLY A 513 -24.89 32.15 1.63
CA GLY A 513 -23.96 32.83 2.54
C GLY A 513 -22.56 32.22 2.52
N TYR A 514 -22.46 30.89 2.52
CA TYR A 514 -21.18 30.20 2.38
C TYR A 514 -20.51 30.44 1.02
N ALA A 515 -21.28 30.44 -0.07
CA ALA A 515 -20.75 30.74 -1.39
C ALA A 515 -20.13 32.14 -1.48
N HIS A 516 -20.74 33.13 -0.82
CA HIS A 516 -20.18 34.47 -0.68
C HIS A 516 -18.85 34.47 0.10
N ALA A 517 -18.79 33.78 1.24
CA ALA A 517 -17.56 33.67 2.01
C ALA A 517 -16.41 32.97 1.25
N LEU A 518 -16.75 31.97 0.41
CA LEU A 518 -15.77 31.34 -0.51
C LEU A 518 -15.27 32.32 -1.57
N ASP A 519 -16.11 33.21 -2.10
CA ASP A 519 -15.65 34.24 -3.06
C ASP A 519 -14.76 35.30 -2.38
N ASP A 520 -14.99 35.62 -1.11
CA ASP A 520 -14.13 36.48 -0.30
C ASP A 520 -12.74 35.86 -0.08
N SER A 521 -12.67 34.59 0.34
CA SER A 521 -11.39 33.82 0.41
C SER A 521 -10.65 33.84 -0.94
N ARG A 522 -11.39 33.58 -2.01
CA ARG A 522 -10.87 33.64 -3.38
C ARG A 522 -10.36 35.04 -3.76
N ALA A 523 -11.01 36.11 -3.30
CA ALA A 523 -10.56 37.49 -3.53
C ALA A 523 -9.22 37.78 -2.85
N ILE A 524 -8.98 37.21 -1.66
CA ILE A 524 -7.69 37.28 -0.97
C ILE A 524 -6.60 36.57 -1.80
N LEU A 525 -6.87 35.39 -2.35
CA LEU A 525 -5.92 34.67 -3.23
C LEU A 525 -5.63 35.40 -4.55
N LYS A 526 -6.60 36.15 -5.10
CA LYS A 526 -6.36 37.03 -6.26
C LYS A 526 -5.29 38.09 -5.94
N THR A 527 -5.21 38.57 -4.70
CA THR A 527 -4.19 39.53 -4.26
C THR A 527 -2.79 38.90 -4.35
N VAL A 528 -2.61 37.67 -3.85
CA VAL A 528 -1.34 36.92 -3.96
C VAL A 528 -0.91 36.78 -5.43
N ARG A 529 -1.84 36.37 -6.31
CA ARG A 529 -1.56 36.23 -7.76
C ARG A 529 -1.15 37.57 -8.39
N ASN A 530 -1.79 38.68 -8.01
CA ASN A 530 -1.49 40.00 -8.54
C ASN A 530 -0.10 40.48 -8.09
N THR A 531 0.25 40.27 -6.82
CA THR A 531 1.59 40.56 -6.30
C THR A 531 2.63 39.74 -7.03
N GLU A 532 2.40 38.44 -7.22
CA GLU A 532 3.32 37.58 -7.96
C GLU A 532 3.51 38.03 -9.42
N LYS A 533 2.42 38.44 -10.08
CA LYS A 533 2.47 39.00 -11.43
C LYS A 533 3.28 40.29 -11.48
N SER A 534 3.24 41.11 -10.44
CA SER A 534 4.02 42.36 -10.35
C SER A 534 5.53 42.16 -10.14
N VAL A 535 5.95 40.98 -9.63
CA VAL A 535 7.37 40.64 -9.43
C VAL A 535 8.02 40.09 -10.71
N GLN A 536 7.24 39.55 -11.65
CA GLN A 536 7.77 38.96 -12.89
C GLN A 536 8.68 39.89 -13.72
N PRO A 537 8.38 41.19 -13.91
CA PRO A 537 9.27 42.09 -14.63
C PRO A 537 10.67 42.21 -14.02
N SER A 538 10.80 42.11 -12.69
CA SER A 538 12.10 42.14 -12.00
C SER A 538 12.91 40.87 -12.29
N ARG A 539 12.26 39.70 -12.27
CA ARG A 539 12.85 38.41 -12.66
C ARG A 539 13.31 38.43 -14.12
N ASP A 540 12.47 38.90 -15.02
CA ASP A 540 12.75 38.99 -16.47
C ASP A 540 13.91 39.97 -16.74
N SER A 541 13.96 41.11 -16.03
CA SER A 541 15.05 42.09 -16.15
C SER A 541 16.39 41.49 -15.73
N LYS A 542 16.43 40.82 -14.57
CA LYS A 542 17.63 40.11 -14.09
C LYS A 542 18.10 39.05 -15.09
N ALA A 543 17.20 38.22 -15.60
CA ALA A 543 17.51 37.17 -16.57
C ALA A 543 18.05 37.75 -17.89
N ARG A 544 17.42 38.82 -18.41
CA ARG A 544 17.86 39.50 -19.64
C ARG A 544 19.28 40.06 -19.54
N ILE A 545 19.61 40.70 -18.40
CA ILE A 545 20.96 41.26 -18.18
C ILE A 545 22.00 40.13 -18.05
N ALA A 546 21.65 39.05 -17.35
CA ALA A 546 22.53 37.87 -17.24
C ALA A 546 22.82 37.21 -18.59
N ASP A 547 21.80 37.08 -19.46
CA ASP A 547 21.95 36.54 -20.81
C ASP A 547 22.80 37.46 -21.71
N GLU A 548 22.65 38.78 -21.58
CA GLU A 548 23.47 39.76 -22.32
C GLU A 548 24.94 39.67 -21.90
N ILE A 549 25.22 39.52 -20.60
CA ILE A 549 26.57 39.26 -20.07
C ILE A 549 27.13 37.95 -20.62
N ALA A 550 26.36 36.86 -20.58
CA ALA A 550 26.80 35.55 -21.08
C ALA A 550 27.14 35.61 -22.58
N ARG A 551 26.30 36.29 -23.37
CA ARG A 551 26.50 36.48 -24.82
C ARG A 551 27.73 37.33 -25.12
N LEU A 552 27.96 38.41 -24.36
CA LEU A 552 29.12 39.29 -24.55
C LEU A 552 30.41 38.62 -24.08
N LYS A 553 30.40 37.89 -22.97
CA LYS A 553 31.53 37.07 -22.50
C LYS A 553 31.98 36.04 -23.54
N ALA A 554 31.04 35.43 -24.26
CA ALA A 554 31.34 34.44 -25.29
C ALA A 554 31.92 35.03 -26.59
N LYS A 555 31.61 36.29 -26.92
CA LYS A 555 32.02 36.93 -28.17
C LYS A 555 33.23 37.86 -28.02
N GLU A 556 33.25 38.66 -26.96
CA GLU A 556 34.22 39.73 -26.74
C GLU A 556 34.62 39.82 -25.25
N PRO A 557 35.52 38.94 -24.78
CA PRO A 557 35.87 38.85 -23.35
C PRO A 557 36.59 40.08 -22.78
N ALA A 558 37.11 40.97 -23.64
CA ALA A 558 37.84 42.18 -23.23
C ALA A 558 37.02 43.49 -23.38
N SER A 559 35.71 43.39 -23.59
CA SER A 559 34.85 44.57 -23.81
C SER A 559 34.63 45.36 -22.51
N ALA A 560 34.87 46.67 -22.53
CA ALA A 560 34.60 47.57 -21.39
C ALA A 560 33.10 47.63 -21.00
N ARG A 561 32.21 47.25 -21.92
CA ARG A 561 30.75 47.16 -21.69
C ARG A 561 30.37 46.06 -20.70
N LEU A 562 31.23 45.05 -20.55
CA LEU A 562 31.02 43.93 -19.62
C LEU A 562 31.00 44.41 -18.16
N VAL A 563 31.90 45.34 -17.80
CA VAL A 563 31.97 45.90 -16.44
C VAL A 563 30.70 46.69 -16.10
N ILE A 564 30.16 47.44 -17.07
CA ILE A 564 28.92 48.20 -16.89
C ILE A 564 27.72 47.26 -16.69
N LEU A 565 27.61 46.21 -17.52
CA LEU A 565 26.52 45.24 -17.40
C LEU A 565 26.61 44.42 -16.11
N GLU A 566 27.82 44.08 -15.63
CA GLU A 566 28.00 43.43 -14.34
C GLU A 566 27.52 44.32 -13.18
N GLN A 567 27.77 45.63 -13.24
CA GLN A 567 27.22 46.58 -12.27
C GLN A 567 25.69 46.70 -12.36
N GLU A 568 25.13 46.71 -13.57
CA GLU A 568 23.68 46.69 -13.77
C GLU A 568 23.04 45.40 -13.25
N LEU A 569 23.71 44.25 -13.40
CA LEU A 569 23.25 42.97 -12.86
C LEU A 569 23.15 43.04 -11.33
N VAL A 570 24.18 43.53 -10.64
CA VAL A 570 24.16 43.65 -9.17
C VAL A 570 22.98 44.50 -8.70
N ARG A 571 22.67 45.60 -9.41
CA ARG A 571 21.49 46.41 -9.11
C ARG A 571 20.18 45.65 -9.34
N ALA A 572 20.04 44.98 -10.48
CA ALA A 572 18.85 44.18 -10.78
C ALA A 572 18.67 43.00 -9.81
N GLU A 573 19.77 42.42 -9.31
CA GLU A 573 19.73 41.39 -8.27
C GLU A 573 19.23 41.93 -6.94
N ALA A 574 19.68 43.11 -6.51
CA ALA A 574 19.19 43.76 -5.30
C ALA A 574 17.69 44.09 -5.39
N GLU A 575 17.24 44.65 -6.53
CA GLU A 575 15.83 44.94 -6.79
C GLU A 575 14.98 43.66 -6.75
N ASN A 576 15.45 42.56 -7.36
CA ASN A 576 14.75 41.27 -7.34
C ASN A 576 14.71 40.65 -5.93
N LEU A 577 15.78 40.76 -5.14
CA LEU A 577 15.80 40.25 -3.76
C LEU A 577 14.73 40.94 -2.88
N VAL A 578 14.59 42.26 -2.99
CA VAL A 578 13.56 43.00 -2.26
C VAL A 578 12.16 42.59 -2.72
N ALA A 579 11.94 42.46 -4.03
CA ALA A 579 10.65 42.06 -4.60
C ALA A 579 10.24 40.62 -4.19
N GLU A 580 11.19 39.69 -4.16
CA GLU A 580 10.96 38.30 -3.72
C GLU A 580 10.65 38.19 -2.21
N ALA A 581 11.34 38.99 -1.39
CA ALA A 581 11.06 39.07 0.04
C ALA A 581 9.65 39.62 0.31
N GLN A 582 9.26 40.69 -0.40
CA GLN A 582 7.90 41.24 -0.32
C GLN A 582 6.85 40.22 -0.77
N LEU A 583 7.08 39.53 -1.90
CA LEU A 583 6.18 38.49 -2.37
C LEU A 583 6.01 37.38 -1.33
N THR A 584 7.10 36.94 -0.72
CA THR A 584 7.08 35.89 0.30
C THR A 584 6.26 36.29 1.51
N ASN A 585 6.45 37.51 2.01
CA ASN A 585 5.72 38.03 3.18
C ASN A 585 4.22 38.16 2.89
N VAL A 586 3.86 38.79 1.76
CA VAL A 586 2.46 38.95 1.34
C VAL A 586 1.80 37.59 1.10
N THR A 587 2.51 36.65 0.47
CA THR A 587 1.98 35.30 0.21
C THR A 587 1.67 34.57 1.51
N ARG A 588 2.57 34.58 2.49
CA ARG A 588 2.32 33.91 3.79
C ARG A 588 1.14 34.54 4.52
N GLN A 589 1.11 35.87 4.61
CA GLN A 589 0.05 36.60 5.30
C GLN A 589 -1.32 36.32 4.66
N LYS A 590 -1.42 36.51 3.33
CA LYS A 590 -2.69 36.40 2.61
C LYS A 590 -3.15 34.96 2.43
N LEU A 591 -2.23 33.99 2.38
CA LEU A 591 -2.60 32.57 2.36
C LEU A 591 -3.24 32.16 3.68
N ARG A 592 -2.67 32.58 4.82
CA ARG A 592 -3.26 32.33 6.14
C ARG A 592 -4.66 32.97 6.22
N GLU A 593 -4.75 34.26 5.91
CA GLU A 593 -6.02 35.03 5.93
C GLU A 593 -7.11 34.39 5.06
N ALA A 594 -6.77 33.92 3.84
CA ALA A 594 -7.72 33.29 2.94
C ALA A 594 -8.32 31.99 3.52
N TYR A 595 -7.46 31.05 3.93
CA TYR A 595 -7.91 29.75 4.40
C TYR A 595 -8.51 29.82 5.81
N GLU A 596 -8.07 30.76 6.64
CA GLU A 596 -8.70 31.03 7.94
C GLU A 596 -10.16 31.49 7.76
N ALA A 597 -10.41 32.41 6.81
CA ALA A 597 -11.78 32.82 6.46
C ALA A 597 -12.62 31.67 5.89
N GLU A 598 -12.06 30.86 4.99
CA GLU A 598 -12.75 29.71 4.40
C GLU A 598 -13.10 28.63 5.43
N PHE A 599 -12.17 28.28 6.32
CA PHE A 599 -12.44 27.28 7.36
C PHE A 599 -13.45 27.78 8.38
N ARG A 600 -13.38 29.06 8.78
CA ARG A 600 -14.39 29.68 9.65
C ARG A 600 -15.79 29.59 9.04
N ALA A 601 -15.93 29.96 7.76
CA ALA A 601 -17.20 29.87 7.05
C ALA A 601 -17.68 28.41 6.89
N THR A 602 -16.76 27.45 6.75
CA THR A 602 -17.08 26.03 6.65
C THR A 602 -17.62 25.48 7.97
N ILE A 603 -17.03 25.86 9.11
CA ILE A 603 -17.50 25.48 10.44
C ILE A 603 -18.90 26.07 10.68
N GLU A 604 -19.07 27.37 10.42
CA GLU A 604 -20.36 28.05 10.54
C GLU A 604 -21.45 27.34 9.73
N ARG A 605 -21.17 27.05 8.45
CA ARG A 605 -22.10 26.31 7.58
C ARG A 605 -22.46 24.95 8.17
N ALA A 606 -21.47 24.16 8.58
CA ALA A 606 -21.71 22.80 9.05
C ALA A 606 -22.57 22.77 10.33
N GLU A 607 -22.28 23.66 11.28
CA GLU A 607 -22.98 23.71 12.56
C GLU A 607 -24.41 24.24 12.41
N LYS A 608 -24.60 25.31 11.64
CA LYS A 608 -25.95 25.84 11.34
C LYS A 608 -26.81 24.86 10.57
N GLN A 609 -26.25 24.19 9.55
CA GLN A 609 -26.99 23.14 8.83
C GLN A 609 -27.34 21.95 9.74
N ALA A 610 -26.47 21.61 10.71
CA ALA A 610 -26.76 20.57 11.68
C ALA A 610 -27.92 20.95 12.62
N ILE A 611 -27.99 22.20 13.09
CA ILE A 611 -29.11 22.72 13.88
C ILE A 611 -30.42 22.59 13.09
N LEU A 612 -30.46 23.11 11.87
CA LEU A 612 -31.64 23.05 11.00
C LEU A 612 -32.08 21.61 10.70
N ALA A 613 -31.14 20.71 10.40
CA ALA A 613 -31.44 19.31 10.14
C ALA A 613 -32.05 18.60 11.37
N ARG A 614 -31.55 18.89 12.58
CA ARG A 614 -32.10 18.35 13.83
C ARG A 614 -33.55 18.78 14.05
N HIS A 615 -33.87 20.05 13.80
CA HIS A 615 -35.26 20.55 13.89
C HIS A 615 -36.15 20.00 12.77
N GLY A 616 -35.63 19.83 11.56
CA GLY A 616 -36.31 19.11 10.48
C GLY A 616 -36.70 17.68 10.86
N MET A 617 -35.82 16.96 11.57
CA MET A 617 -36.15 15.64 12.13
C MET A 617 -37.20 15.70 13.25
N ARG A 618 -37.23 16.78 14.05
CA ARG A 618 -38.29 16.98 15.06
C ARG A 618 -39.66 17.17 14.39
N LEU A 619 -39.73 17.89 13.26
CA LEU A 619 -40.96 18.06 12.49
C LEU A 619 -41.51 16.74 11.96
N LEU A 620 -40.63 15.86 11.44
CA LEU A 620 -41.04 14.55 10.91
C LEU A 620 -41.66 13.64 11.98
N LYS A 621 -41.29 13.79 13.26
CA LYS A 621 -41.89 13.01 14.37
C LYS A 621 -43.35 13.36 14.65
N LEU A 622 -43.88 14.45 14.07
CA LEU A 622 -45.28 14.83 14.19
C LEU A 622 -46.18 14.09 13.20
N LEU A 623 -45.60 13.38 12.23
CA LEU A 623 -46.33 12.55 11.28
C LEU A 623 -46.57 11.16 11.86
N ASP A 624 -47.84 10.74 11.91
CA ASP A 624 -48.23 9.37 12.25
C ASP A 624 -48.16 8.48 10.99
N ASP A 625 -47.26 7.50 11.03
CA ASP A 625 -47.03 6.53 9.95
C ASP A 625 -47.92 5.27 10.06
N THR A 626 -48.83 5.23 11.05
CA THR A 626 -49.74 4.09 11.24
C THR A 626 -50.61 3.88 9.98
N PRO A 627 -50.59 2.67 9.38
CA PRO A 627 -51.37 2.39 8.18
C PRO A 627 -52.87 2.35 8.51
N VAL A 628 -53.67 3.04 7.69
CA VAL A 628 -55.14 3.04 7.82
C VAL A 628 -55.76 1.96 6.94
N VAL A 629 -56.74 1.25 7.48
CA VAL A 629 -57.47 0.20 6.74
C VAL A 629 -58.30 0.85 5.63
N PRO A 630 -58.37 0.27 4.41
CA PRO A 630 -59.19 0.82 3.34
C PRO A 630 -60.66 1.00 3.77
N GLY A 631 -61.11 2.26 3.81
CA GLY A 631 -62.47 2.64 4.24
C GLY A 631 -62.53 3.43 5.55
N ASP A 632 -61.49 3.40 6.37
CA ASP A 632 -61.38 4.19 7.59
C ASP A 632 -60.80 5.60 7.31
N MET A 633 -61.24 6.59 8.09
CA MET A 633 -60.69 7.95 8.04
C MET A 633 -59.44 8.07 8.92
N ARG A 634 -58.41 8.78 8.44
CA ARG A 634 -57.25 9.13 9.27
C ARG A 634 -57.69 9.98 10.49
N PRO A 635 -57.06 9.80 11.66
CA PRO A 635 -57.28 10.66 12.83
C PRO A 635 -56.99 12.14 12.51
N HIS A 636 -57.70 13.06 13.18
CA HIS A 636 -57.43 14.50 13.07
C HIS A 636 -56.04 14.85 13.60
N TYR A 637 -55.36 15.81 12.96
CA TYR A 637 -54.00 16.24 13.26
C TYR A 637 -53.97 17.37 14.33
N PRO A 638 -53.50 17.12 15.57
CA PRO A 638 -53.50 18.13 16.63
C PRO A 638 -52.16 18.86 16.77
N HIS A 639 -51.12 18.47 16.02
CA HIS A 639 -49.74 18.88 16.29
C HIS A 639 -49.29 20.20 15.62
N ALA A 640 -50.19 20.91 14.92
CA ALA A 640 -49.86 22.18 14.27
C ALA A 640 -49.21 23.24 15.20
N PRO A 641 -49.68 23.46 16.45
CA PRO A 641 -49.01 24.40 17.36
C PRO A 641 -47.59 23.94 17.75
N HIS A 642 -47.36 22.64 17.81
CA HIS A 642 -46.06 22.07 18.13
C HIS A 642 -45.07 22.22 16.96
N ALA A 643 -45.54 22.05 15.71
CA ALA A 643 -44.74 22.30 14.52
C ALA A 643 -44.27 23.76 14.43
N GLN A 644 -45.15 24.71 14.74
CA GLN A 644 -44.79 26.13 14.83
C GLN A 644 -43.76 26.42 15.93
N GLN A 645 -43.88 25.76 17.09
CA GLN A 645 -42.91 25.91 18.16
C GLN A 645 -41.52 25.40 17.75
N ILE A 646 -41.44 24.25 17.04
CA ILE A 646 -40.16 23.72 16.54
C ILE A 646 -39.46 24.72 15.61
N LEU A 647 -40.20 25.45 14.77
CA LEU A 647 -39.59 26.48 13.92
C LEU A 647 -39.07 27.67 14.71
N ARG A 648 -39.76 28.09 15.77
CA ARG A 648 -39.27 29.16 16.66
C ARG A 648 -38.01 28.72 17.40
N ASP A 649 -37.99 27.48 17.91
CA ASP A 649 -36.78 26.90 18.52
C ASP A 649 -35.61 26.88 17.53
N ALA A 650 -35.87 26.56 16.25
CA ALA A 650 -34.85 26.58 15.21
C ALA A 650 -34.32 27.99 14.94
N GLU A 651 -35.20 28.99 14.90
CA GLU A 651 -34.83 30.40 14.74
C GLU A 651 -33.98 30.90 15.91
N ASP A 652 -34.36 30.53 17.15
CA ASP A 652 -33.64 30.91 18.36
C ASP A 652 -32.26 30.23 18.45
N ASP A 653 -32.17 28.92 18.20
CA ASP A 653 -30.90 28.18 18.18
C ASP A 653 -29.94 28.71 17.11
N MET A 654 -30.48 29.09 15.94
CA MET A 654 -29.69 29.70 14.85
C MET A 654 -29.18 31.09 15.21
N ARG A 655 -29.92 31.84 16.04
CA ARG A 655 -29.51 33.16 16.55
C ARG A 655 -28.49 33.08 17.67
N GLU A 656 -28.62 32.07 18.54
CA GLU A 656 -27.72 31.85 19.67
C GLU A 656 -26.37 31.28 19.23
N TRP A 657 -26.32 30.64 18.05
CA TRP A 657 -25.08 30.09 17.52
C TRP A 657 -23.95 31.14 17.45
N THR A 658 -22.81 30.80 18.05
CA THR A 658 -21.56 31.54 17.97
C THR A 658 -20.40 30.58 17.74
N LEU A 659 -19.37 31.04 17.03
CA LEU A 659 -18.15 30.26 16.85
C LEU A 659 -17.39 30.12 18.17
N HIS A 660 -17.22 28.90 18.67
CA HIS A 660 -16.32 28.61 19.79
C HIS A 660 -14.88 28.42 19.27
N GLU A 661 -14.03 29.42 19.50
CA GLU A 661 -12.60 29.36 19.18
C GLU A 661 -11.83 28.62 20.30
N ASP A 662 -11.81 27.29 20.28
CA ASP A 662 -10.96 26.48 21.19
C ASP A 662 -9.49 26.38 20.70
N LEU A 663 -8.95 27.41 20.02
CA LEU A 663 -7.65 27.33 19.35
C LEU A 663 -6.56 28.29 19.85
N ASP A 664 -6.81 29.13 20.87
CA ASP A 664 -5.91 30.26 21.17
C ASP A 664 -5.23 30.32 22.56
N ASP A 665 -5.30 29.30 23.42
CA ASP A 665 -4.63 29.38 24.74
C ASP A 665 -3.17 28.87 24.78
N ASP A 666 -2.67 28.16 23.77
CA ASP A 666 -1.31 27.55 23.83
C ASP A 666 -0.25 28.21 22.92
N ALA A 667 -0.62 29.12 22.02
CA ALA A 667 0.31 29.68 21.03
C ALA A 667 1.04 30.97 21.49
N ASP A 668 0.38 31.82 22.28
CA ASP A 668 0.95 33.12 22.68
C ASP A 668 1.95 33.02 23.84
N ALA A 669 1.94 31.93 24.62
CA ALA A 669 2.94 31.68 25.67
C ALA A 669 4.33 31.31 25.10
N ALA A 670 4.39 30.74 23.89
CA ALA A 670 5.64 30.33 23.25
C ALA A 670 6.39 31.49 22.58
N ALA A 671 5.68 32.55 22.16
CA ALA A 671 6.29 33.70 21.49
C ALA A 671 7.01 34.65 22.47
N THR A 672 6.55 34.75 23.72
CA THR A 672 7.17 35.61 24.74
C THR A 672 8.42 35.00 25.39
N GLY A 673 8.56 33.67 25.42
CA GLY A 673 9.74 32.99 26.00
C GLY A 673 10.99 33.05 25.12
N ALA A 674 10.84 33.20 23.81
CA ALA A 674 11.96 33.20 22.86
C ALA A 674 12.80 34.51 22.90
N ASP A 675 12.22 35.62 23.37
CA ASP A 675 12.91 36.92 23.46
C ASP A 675 13.68 37.09 24.79
N GLU A 676 13.37 36.27 25.81
CA GLU A 676 14.08 36.24 27.09
C GLU A 676 15.38 35.42 27.02
N ASP A 677 15.35 34.26 26.34
CA ASP A 677 16.54 33.43 26.11
C ASP A 677 17.58 34.12 25.21
N ALA A 678 17.16 34.95 24.26
CA ALA A 678 18.06 35.73 23.42
C ALA A 678 18.81 36.84 24.22
N ARG A 679 18.20 37.37 25.28
CA ARG A 679 18.85 38.36 26.17
C ARG A 679 19.83 37.72 27.16
N ILE A 680 19.58 36.49 27.60
CA ILE A 680 20.47 35.76 28.52
C ILE A 680 21.76 35.31 27.82
N VAL A 681 21.71 34.98 26.53
CA VAL A 681 22.90 34.59 25.75
C VAL A 681 23.79 35.80 25.40
N ALA A 682 23.21 36.98 25.17
CA ALA A 682 23.97 38.20 24.89
C ALA A 682 24.69 38.80 26.12
N ALA A 683 24.18 38.54 27.33
CA ALA A 683 24.79 39.01 28.58
C ALA A 683 26.05 38.22 28.98
N ASN A 684 26.18 36.96 28.57
CA ASN A 684 27.29 36.09 28.97
C ASN A 684 28.55 36.20 28.09
N THR A 685 28.50 36.92 26.97
CA THR A 685 29.66 37.11 26.08
C THR A 685 30.54 38.33 26.39
N ASN A 686 30.12 39.22 27.29
CA ASN A 686 30.86 40.46 27.61
C ASN A 686 31.56 40.48 28.99
N ALA A 687 31.59 39.36 29.72
CA ALA A 687 32.18 39.31 31.06
C ALA A 687 33.54 38.56 31.14
N ASN A 688 34.33 38.56 30.05
CA ASN A 688 35.66 37.95 30.06
C ASN A 688 36.72 38.91 29.49
N ALA A 689 36.98 39.98 30.23
CA ALA A 689 38.21 40.75 30.14
C ALA A 689 38.56 41.40 31.49
N MET A 690 39.78 41.13 31.95
CA MET A 690 40.57 41.82 33.00
C MET A 690 40.35 41.41 34.48
N SER A 691 41.30 40.62 34.99
CA SER A 691 41.74 40.56 36.40
C SER A 691 42.72 41.74 36.70
N PRO A 692 43.07 42.11 37.96
CA PRO A 692 43.74 41.22 38.94
C PRO A 692 43.45 41.41 40.47
N VAL A 693 43.60 40.30 41.20
CA VAL A 693 44.30 40.05 42.50
C VAL A 693 44.27 41.12 43.63
N ASN A 694 43.74 40.76 44.82
CA ASN A 694 44.49 40.70 46.10
C ASN A 694 43.72 40.11 47.33
N GLY A 695 44.37 39.19 48.08
CA GLY A 695 44.64 39.31 49.53
C GLY A 695 43.60 39.06 50.66
N GLN A 696 43.80 37.94 51.38
CA GLN A 696 43.84 37.77 52.87
C GLN A 696 42.60 37.51 53.78
N ALA A 697 42.62 36.29 54.36
CA ALA A 697 42.67 35.92 55.80
C ALA A 697 41.44 35.99 56.75
N GLY A 698 41.22 34.89 57.49
CA GLY A 698 40.46 34.84 58.76
C GLY A 698 40.18 33.43 59.28
N MET A 699 40.67 33.09 60.48
CA MET A 699 40.77 31.77 61.15
C MET A 699 39.61 31.40 62.12
N ALA A 700 39.66 30.14 62.61
CA ALA A 700 39.25 29.61 63.94
C ALA A 700 37.83 29.01 64.07
N ALA A 701 37.52 27.95 64.85
CA ALA A 701 38.27 26.95 65.63
C ALA A 701 37.35 25.77 66.07
N ALA A 702 38.01 24.70 66.54
CA ALA A 702 37.61 23.41 67.15
C ALA A 702 36.31 23.27 68.00
N ALA A 703 35.71 22.05 68.02
CA ALA A 703 35.87 21.04 69.11
C ALA A 703 34.71 20.00 69.23
N THR A 704 35.09 18.71 69.16
CA THR A 704 34.65 17.51 69.93
C THR A 704 33.17 17.18 70.26
N GLY A 705 32.78 15.92 69.98
CA GLY A 705 31.71 15.20 70.71
C GLY A 705 31.36 13.80 70.13
N LYS A 706 31.73 12.72 70.84
CA LYS A 706 31.44 11.29 70.56
C LYS A 706 29.95 10.93 70.73
N ALA A 707 29.43 9.97 69.94
CA ALA A 707 28.87 8.67 70.41
C ALA A 707 28.09 7.92 69.29
N THR A 708 28.51 6.69 69.00
CA THR A 708 27.73 5.57 68.39
C THR A 708 27.06 4.75 69.54
N PRO A 709 26.23 3.69 69.35
CA PRO A 709 26.12 2.76 68.19
C PRO A 709 24.71 2.18 67.84
N ALA A 710 24.67 1.38 66.76
CA ALA A 710 24.09 0.01 66.67
C ALA A 710 22.86 -0.28 65.75
N GLY A 711 23.00 -1.40 65.00
CA GLY A 711 21.98 -2.23 64.31
C GLY A 711 22.05 -2.11 62.77
N VAL A 712 22.63 -2.98 61.93
CA VAL A 712 22.74 -4.47 61.77
C VAL A 712 21.44 -5.18 61.41
N GLY A 713 21.48 -5.91 60.27
CA GLY A 713 20.53 -6.96 59.88
C GLY A 713 20.25 -6.95 58.36
N VAL A 714 21.24 -7.31 57.54
CA VAL A 714 21.37 -8.60 56.78
C VAL A 714 20.43 -8.70 55.60
#